data_AF-A0A924TAI4-F1
#
_entry.id   AF-A0A924TAI4-F1
#
_cell.length_a   1.000
_cell.length_b   1.000
_cell.length_c   1.000
_cell.angle_alpha   90.00
_cell.angle_beta   90.00
_cell.angle_gamma   90.00
#
_symmetry.space_group_name_H-M   'P 1'
#
loop_
_entity.id
_entity.type
_entity.pdbx_description
1 polymer ?
#
loop_
_entity_poly.entity_id
_entity_poly.type
_entity_poly.pdbx_seq_one_letter_code
_entity_poly.pdbx_strand_id
1 'polypeptide(L)'
;MNEIRKNSLVVGSLKIIFAALVWTAIFSSGNAHALYSTAYINSNLDAGVGRAFEMDNECRNYLSSYRSSSYKLRQIINGAPGGGGASYNGQTWLSAAGRPNNITPTTVAYGSTSVDMQVNSMSFLCASLVAADLYPSTTTAGAAPASAAGVIADDNSRWVTPTDANDRFPNAIGSTNMRPALVDVRTLITRFDVTGGSGTINFASSNRELRIYRDNTSRYWFAGAVPVTYTTPPIITPTTINVRMYFQGIASYHALSGSARRESCYAPSGALVQRAGLNSVSYGECEEQYYDLSLELVPEIPDLCSNIPGTQYPAPTDMDLPGDGTCRARRTCGGLNTSGAPDESEPFTFNVNFGYTGLITPSPAVDSINVVGPGPVTANNVPFTASGGTITSSQINASPLPYGPYSVTYTLSGPDFSAPITCTETLVVGRKPYFKAYGGDIFTGGSFKRLDGTCDDADVGISKGRLLGNFKLGKGGAGTQLAAIAMMNVDGVASADLRTLPGPSPVQPSGLTFANTAPVAGTDFGGKSNFSTDDAKGYCAPDYFTDMQYDAANSSKIAINTSNGIVDLNNDIPNGTQLRRNPGGASVKVKPGGLISNRSTLFVDGDVIITDNIEYSTGWGSLNTIPYLSIIVRGNIYVGDNVKQMDGLYIAQPRYDSTGTLIADSGRIYTCRKSANGNPITLDVVDKCKDKLTVRGALIAQRIVLQRTTGTLKDAALTEGKGSANVAEEVNYTPEFFLGKPVFKTKANKPDSIKSLPPTL
;
A
#
# COMPACT_ATOMS: atom_id res chain seq x y z
N MET A 1 -19.06 -78.29 16.99
CA MET A 1 -19.82 -77.33 16.16
C MET A 1 -18.93 -76.12 15.99
N ASN A 2 -18.21 -76.09 14.86
CA ASN A 2 -17.18 -75.12 14.52
C ASN A 2 -17.70 -74.19 13.42
N GLU A 3 -17.51 -72.88 13.60
CA GLU A 3 -17.55 -71.84 12.57
C GLU A 3 -16.49 -70.79 12.95
N ILE A 4 -15.82 -70.03 12.09
CA ILE A 4 -15.64 -69.95 10.63
C ILE A 4 -14.42 -69.02 10.40
N ARG A 5 -13.81 -69.12 9.20
CA ARG A 5 -12.87 -68.18 8.53
C ARG A 5 -11.39 -68.15 8.97
N LYS A 6 -10.60 -68.95 8.24
CA LYS A 6 -9.42 -68.46 7.49
C LYS A 6 -9.52 -69.00 6.07
N ASN A 7 -9.24 -68.17 5.07
CA ASN A 7 -8.44 -68.61 3.93
C ASN A 7 -7.89 -67.43 3.11
N SER A 8 -6.60 -67.61 2.83
CA SER A 8 -5.66 -66.80 2.07
C SER A 8 -6.02 -66.83 0.58
N LEU A 9 -5.79 -65.74 -0.16
CA LEU A 9 -5.68 -65.80 -1.61
C LEU A 9 -4.45 -65.05 -2.11
N VAL A 10 -3.66 -65.81 -2.85
CA VAL A 10 -2.44 -65.53 -3.61
C VAL A 10 -2.69 -64.42 -4.64
N VAL A 11 -1.79 -63.44 -4.72
CA VAL A 11 -1.71 -62.53 -5.88
C VAL A 11 -0.44 -62.83 -6.65
N GLY A 12 -0.64 -63.54 -7.77
CA GLY A 12 0.35 -63.77 -8.81
C GLY A 12 0.35 -62.64 -9.84
N SER A 13 1.53 -62.43 -10.38
CA SER A 13 1.97 -61.54 -11.47
C SER A 13 1.01 -61.48 -12.67
N LEU A 14 0.66 -60.27 -13.11
CA LEU A 14 0.08 -60.04 -14.44
C LEU A 14 0.64 -58.74 -15.05
N LYS A 15 1.57 -58.89 -16.00
CA LYS A 15 1.99 -57.83 -16.94
C LYS A 15 0.96 -57.79 -18.07
N ILE A 16 0.28 -56.66 -18.26
CA ILE A 16 -0.53 -56.40 -19.47
C ILE A 16 -0.08 -55.08 -20.09
N ILE A 17 0.10 -55.18 -21.41
CA ILE A 17 0.53 -54.22 -22.41
C ILE A 17 -0.43 -53.02 -22.48
N PHE A 18 0.06 -51.80 -22.32
CA PHE A 18 -0.66 -50.58 -22.68
C PHE A 18 -0.10 -50.04 -24.00
N ALA A 19 -0.82 -50.29 -25.09
CA ALA A 19 -0.61 -49.63 -26.37
C ALA A 19 -1.98 -49.28 -26.99
N ALA A 20 -2.14 -47.99 -27.31
CA ALA A 20 -3.10 -47.39 -28.22
C ALA A 20 -4.60 -47.65 -27.98
N LEU A 21 -5.30 -46.64 -27.41
CA LEU A 21 -6.72 -46.46 -27.68
C LEU A 21 -7.07 -44.96 -27.82
N VAL A 22 -7.22 -44.65 -29.11
CA VAL A 22 -7.87 -43.52 -29.79
C VAL A 22 -8.96 -42.84 -28.97
N TRP A 23 -8.81 -41.52 -28.80
CA TRP A 23 -9.89 -40.59 -28.46
C TRP A 23 -10.85 -40.46 -29.65
N THR A 24 -12.06 -40.97 -29.52
CA THR A 24 -13.23 -40.55 -30.34
C THR A 24 -14.23 -39.88 -29.41
N ALA A 25 -14.28 -38.55 -29.46
CA ALA A 25 -15.28 -37.76 -28.76
C ALA A 25 -16.58 -37.71 -29.58
N ILE A 26 -17.69 -37.93 -28.88
CA ILE A 26 -19.07 -37.90 -29.36
C ILE A 26 -19.50 -36.43 -29.55
N PHE A 27 -19.92 -36.05 -30.75
CA PHE A 27 -20.61 -34.77 -30.99
C PHE A 27 -22.08 -34.91 -30.58
N SER A 28 -22.43 -34.35 -29.42
CA SER A 28 -23.81 -33.93 -29.13
C SER A 28 -23.87 -32.41 -29.19
N SER A 29 -24.82 -31.89 -29.96
CA SER A 29 -25.05 -30.46 -30.15
C SER A 29 -25.61 -29.84 -28.86
N GLY A 30 -24.74 -29.19 -28.09
CA GLY A 30 -25.10 -28.38 -26.93
C GLY A 30 -23.92 -27.50 -26.50
N ASN A 31 -24.02 -26.19 -26.80
CA ASN A 31 -23.11 -25.11 -26.39
C ASN A 31 -21.61 -25.34 -26.67
N ALA A 32 -21.17 -24.86 -27.84
CA ALA A 32 -19.74 -24.69 -28.16
C ALA A 32 -19.11 -23.63 -27.23
N HIS A 33 -18.79 -24.02 -26.00
CA HIS A 33 -17.85 -23.29 -25.16
C HIS A 33 -16.46 -23.40 -25.80
N ALA A 34 -15.77 -22.26 -25.90
CA ALA A 34 -14.49 -22.11 -26.58
C ALA A 34 -13.49 -23.19 -26.16
N LEU A 35 -12.78 -23.76 -27.15
CA LEU A 35 -11.69 -24.73 -26.96
C LEU A 35 -10.63 -24.26 -25.94
N TYR A 36 -10.56 -22.95 -25.67
CA TYR A 36 -9.61 -22.29 -24.80
C TYR A 36 -10.31 -21.61 -23.61
N SER A 37 -10.82 -22.44 -22.69
CA SER A 37 -11.35 -21.95 -21.41
C SER A 37 -10.27 -21.25 -20.57
N THR A 38 -10.67 -20.47 -19.57
CA THR A 38 -9.75 -19.90 -18.57
C THR A 38 -8.83 -20.95 -17.93
N ALA A 39 -9.34 -22.16 -17.65
CA ALA A 39 -8.54 -23.26 -17.13
C ALA A 39 -7.50 -23.75 -18.15
N TYR A 40 -7.88 -23.84 -19.43
CA TYR A 40 -6.95 -24.20 -20.49
C TYR A 40 -5.84 -23.14 -20.62
N ILE A 41 -6.19 -21.86 -20.63
CA ILE A 41 -5.24 -20.75 -20.70
C ILE A 41 -4.29 -20.75 -19.50
N ASN A 42 -4.82 -20.94 -18.29
CA ASN A 42 -4.01 -21.13 -17.08
C ASN A 42 -3.06 -22.34 -17.18
N SER A 43 -3.43 -23.38 -17.92
CA SER A 43 -2.55 -24.56 -18.05
C SER A 43 -1.52 -24.44 -19.17
N ASN A 44 -1.79 -23.58 -20.17
CA ASN A 44 -1.03 -23.55 -21.42
C ASN A 44 -0.24 -22.26 -21.68
N LEU A 45 -0.51 -21.14 -20.96
CA LEU A 45 0.32 -19.93 -21.02
C LEU A 45 1.32 -19.89 -19.86
N ASP A 46 2.47 -19.26 -20.10
CA ASP A 46 3.56 -19.09 -19.13
C ASP A 46 3.07 -18.52 -17.80
N ALA A 47 2.31 -17.41 -17.82
CA ALA A 47 1.67 -16.80 -16.65
C ALA A 47 0.14 -16.90 -16.63
N GLY A 48 -0.43 -17.89 -17.32
CA GLY A 48 -1.87 -18.12 -17.36
C GLY A 48 -2.68 -16.90 -17.83
N VAL A 49 -3.81 -16.63 -17.16
CA VAL A 49 -4.65 -15.45 -17.43
C VAL A 49 -3.89 -14.14 -17.19
N GLY A 50 -2.90 -14.11 -16.30
CA GLY A 50 -2.05 -12.94 -16.08
C GLY A 50 -1.34 -12.50 -17.37
N ARG A 51 -0.68 -13.45 -18.06
CA ARG A 51 -0.06 -13.19 -19.37
C ARG A 51 -1.08 -12.73 -20.40
N ALA A 52 -2.24 -13.38 -20.45
CA ALA A 52 -3.31 -12.99 -21.36
C ALA A 52 -3.76 -11.54 -21.12
N PHE A 53 -3.90 -11.13 -19.86
CA PHE A 53 -4.25 -9.77 -19.48
C PHE A 53 -3.19 -8.75 -19.89
N GLU A 54 -1.91 -9.06 -19.69
CA GLU A 54 -0.79 -8.22 -20.13
C GLU A 54 -0.80 -8.01 -21.64
N MET A 55 -0.89 -9.09 -22.43
CA MET A 55 -0.93 -9.02 -23.89
C MET A 55 -2.12 -8.18 -24.39
N ASP A 56 -3.31 -8.37 -23.80
CA ASP A 56 -4.52 -7.62 -24.16
C ASP A 56 -4.41 -6.13 -23.78
N ASN A 57 -3.75 -5.81 -22.66
CA ASN A 57 -3.46 -4.44 -22.24
C ASN A 57 -2.41 -3.76 -23.14
N GLU A 58 -1.37 -4.50 -23.58
CA GLU A 58 -0.42 -4.03 -24.58
C GLU A 58 -1.14 -3.70 -25.90
N CYS A 59 -2.02 -4.59 -26.37
CA CYS A 59 -2.87 -4.34 -27.54
C CYS A 59 -3.72 -3.06 -27.32
N ARG A 60 -4.34 -2.89 -26.14
CA ARG A 60 -5.17 -1.72 -25.79
C ARG A 60 -4.37 -0.42 -25.86
N ASN A 61 -3.20 -0.40 -25.22
CA ASN A 61 -2.34 0.78 -25.14
C ASN A 61 -1.77 1.16 -26.50
N TYR A 62 -1.36 0.16 -27.28
CA TYR A 62 -0.91 0.39 -28.64
C TYR A 62 -2.05 1.02 -29.45
N LEU A 63 -3.22 0.37 -29.52
CA LEU A 63 -4.33 0.86 -30.34
C LEU A 63 -4.86 2.23 -29.85
N SER A 64 -4.85 2.50 -28.55
CA SER A 64 -5.28 3.79 -27.98
C SER A 64 -4.36 4.93 -28.37
N SER A 65 -3.04 4.70 -28.40
CA SER A 65 -2.04 5.71 -28.78
C SER A 65 -2.19 6.23 -30.22
N TYR A 66 -2.84 5.45 -31.10
CA TYR A 66 -3.07 5.81 -32.49
C TYR A 66 -4.51 6.26 -32.80
N ARG A 67 -5.40 6.38 -31.80
CA ARG A 67 -6.82 6.81 -31.97
C ARG A 67 -6.98 8.15 -32.70
N SER A 68 -6.00 9.05 -32.58
CA SER A 68 -6.01 10.40 -33.16
C SER A 68 -5.03 10.59 -34.33
N SER A 69 -4.34 9.53 -34.75
CA SER A 69 -3.36 9.63 -35.83
C SER A 69 -4.04 9.76 -37.20
N SER A 70 -3.36 10.40 -38.16
CA SER A 70 -3.82 10.50 -39.55
C SER A 70 -3.74 9.17 -40.31
N TYR A 71 -3.15 8.14 -39.70
CA TYR A 71 -3.11 6.79 -40.25
C TYR A 71 -4.49 6.16 -40.20
N LYS A 72 -4.86 5.45 -41.27
CA LYS A 72 -6.08 4.63 -41.25
C LYS A 72 -5.88 3.56 -40.16
N LEU A 73 -6.83 3.38 -39.23
CA LEU A 73 -6.76 2.34 -38.18
C LEU A 73 -6.36 0.97 -38.75
N ARG A 74 -6.81 0.69 -39.97
CA ARG A 74 -6.42 -0.47 -40.75
C ARG A 74 -4.90 -0.63 -40.98
N GLN A 75 -4.17 0.44 -41.27
CA GLN A 75 -2.71 0.39 -41.44
C GLN A 75 -2.02 0.12 -40.10
N ILE A 76 -2.53 0.70 -39.02
CA ILE A 76 -2.03 0.50 -37.65
C ILE A 76 -2.23 -0.97 -37.23
N ILE A 77 -3.43 -1.51 -37.45
CA ILE A 77 -3.76 -2.91 -37.20
C ILE A 77 -2.82 -3.82 -37.98
N ASN A 78 -2.69 -3.64 -39.29
CA ASN A 78 -1.90 -4.54 -40.14
C ASN A 78 -0.39 -4.29 -40.11
N GLY A 79 0.11 -3.42 -39.22
CA GLY A 79 1.50 -2.97 -39.19
C GLY A 79 1.80 -2.02 -40.35
N ALA A 80 1.85 -0.73 -40.06
CA ALA A 80 2.36 0.24 -41.03
C ALA A 80 3.85 -0.08 -41.31
N PRO A 81 4.39 0.24 -42.51
CA PRO A 81 5.81 0.04 -42.78
C PRO A 81 6.66 0.76 -41.71
N GLY A 82 7.39 0.00 -40.90
CA GLY A 82 8.21 0.53 -39.79
C GLY A 82 7.53 0.60 -38.41
N GLY A 83 6.25 0.28 -38.28
CA GLY A 83 5.55 0.14 -37.00
C GLY A 83 5.20 -1.32 -36.75
N GLY A 84 5.87 -1.96 -35.78
CA GLY A 84 5.59 -3.34 -35.36
C GLY A 84 4.09 -3.58 -35.20
N GLY A 85 3.58 -4.62 -35.86
CA GLY A 85 2.16 -4.79 -36.13
C GLY A 85 1.30 -5.01 -34.89
N ALA A 86 0.33 -4.11 -34.67
CA ALA A 86 -0.61 -4.16 -33.55
C ALA A 86 -1.56 -5.36 -33.52
N SER A 87 -1.61 -6.17 -34.60
CA SER A 87 -2.60 -7.24 -34.73
C SER A 87 -2.23 -8.51 -33.98
N TYR A 88 -0.94 -8.74 -33.74
CA TYR A 88 -0.46 -10.01 -33.23
C TYR A 88 0.60 -9.78 -32.17
N ASN A 89 0.43 -10.41 -31.01
CA ASN A 89 1.47 -10.54 -30.00
C ASN A 89 2.00 -11.98 -30.04
N GLY A 90 3.28 -12.19 -29.84
CA GLY A 90 3.90 -13.51 -29.88
C GLY A 90 4.71 -13.74 -28.62
N GLN A 91 4.53 -14.89 -27.98
CA GLN A 91 5.23 -15.24 -26.76
C GLN A 91 5.91 -16.60 -26.91
N THR A 92 7.17 -16.69 -26.50
CA THR A 92 7.95 -17.92 -26.47
C THR A 92 8.62 -18.06 -25.12
N TRP A 93 8.56 -19.24 -24.50
CA TRP A 93 9.05 -19.45 -23.14
C TRP A 93 9.50 -20.89 -22.88
N LEU A 94 10.30 -21.08 -21.83
CA LEU A 94 10.71 -22.38 -21.32
C LEU A 94 9.80 -22.86 -20.20
N SER A 95 9.57 -24.16 -20.15
CA SER A 95 8.84 -24.80 -19.05
C SER A 95 9.32 -26.25 -18.83
N ALA A 96 8.88 -26.87 -17.74
CA ALA A 96 9.10 -28.30 -17.52
C ALA A 96 8.38 -29.14 -18.59
N ALA A 97 8.95 -30.30 -18.94
CA ALA A 97 8.32 -31.22 -19.88
C ALA A 97 6.90 -31.60 -19.45
N GLY A 98 5.94 -31.48 -20.37
CA GLY A 98 4.52 -31.76 -20.12
C GLY A 98 3.77 -30.71 -19.30
N ARG A 99 4.41 -29.61 -18.89
CA ARG A 99 3.80 -28.52 -18.13
C ARG A 99 4.09 -27.19 -18.82
N PRO A 100 3.23 -26.73 -19.75
CA PRO A 100 3.50 -25.51 -20.50
C PRO A 100 3.47 -24.26 -19.61
N ASN A 101 2.62 -24.19 -18.59
CA ASN A 101 2.66 -23.10 -17.60
C ASN A 101 3.96 -23.16 -16.76
N ASN A 102 4.61 -22.01 -16.54
CA ASN A 102 5.85 -21.90 -15.77
C ASN A 102 5.77 -20.93 -14.56
N ILE A 103 4.56 -20.57 -14.10
CA ILE A 103 4.35 -19.75 -12.89
C ILE A 103 4.95 -20.42 -11.65
N THR A 104 4.84 -21.74 -11.57
CA THR A 104 5.39 -22.49 -10.45
C THR A 104 6.81 -22.93 -10.79
N PRO A 105 7.79 -22.69 -9.90
CA PRO A 105 9.15 -23.19 -10.09
C PRO A 105 9.15 -24.69 -10.37
N THR A 106 10.05 -25.13 -11.26
CA THR A 106 10.14 -26.54 -11.62
C THR A 106 10.89 -27.28 -10.54
N THR A 107 10.17 -28.12 -9.80
CA THR A 107 10.77 -29.02 -8.81
C THR A 107 11.56 -30.13 -9.52
N VAL A 108 12.82 -30.32 -9.14
CA VAL A 108 13.71 -31.38 -9.66
C VAL A 108 14.26 -32.19 -8.50
N ALA A 109 14.56 -33.47 -8.66
CA ALA A 109 15.15 -34.25 -7.56
C ALA A 109 16.49 -33.62 -7.12
N TYR A 110 16.76 -33.59 -5.81
CA TYR A 110 18.04 -33.07 -5.29
C TYR A 110 19.24 -33.76 -5.93
N GLY A 111 20.20 -32.97 -6.40
CA GLY A 111 21.39 -33.47 -7.09
C GLY A 111 21.16 -33.86 -8.54
N SER A 112 19.99 -33.56 -9.13
CA SER A 112 19.73 -33.80 -10.56
C SER A 112 20.77 -33.11 -11.43
N THR A 113 21.30 -33.85 -12.39
CA THR A 113 22.25 -33.35 -13.41
C THR A 113 21.62 -33.25 -14.80
N SER A 114 20.37 -33.69 -14.94
CA SER A 114 19.61 -33.67 -16.19
C SER A 114 18.15 -33.31 -15.89
N VAL A 115 17.61 -32.35 -16.63
CA VAL A 115 16.24 -31.87 -16.48
C VAL A 115 15.56 -31.82 -17.84
N ASP A 116 14.45 -32.54 -17.98
CA ASP A 116 13.64 -32.52 -19.20
C ASP A 116 12.70 -31.31 -19.20
N MET A 117 12.79 -30.52 -20.26
CA MET A 117 12.08 -29.27 -20.44
C MET A 117 11.42 -29.23 -21.82
N GLN A 118 10.70 -28.15 -22.09
CA GLN A 118 10.17 -27.87 -23.42
C GLN A 118 10.18 -26.37 -23.71
N VAL A 119 10.33 -26.03 -24.99
CA VAL A 119 10.07 -24.69 -25.50
C VAL A 119 8.63 -24.64 -25.99
N ASN A 120 7.88 -23.66 -25.50
CA ASN A 120 6.52 -23.38 -25.93
C ASN A 120 6.49 -22.06 -26.69
N SER A 121 5.57 -21.94 -27.63
CA SER A 121 5.37 -20.69 -28.36
C SER A 121 3.91 -20.52 -28.72
N MET A 122 3.46 -19.26 -28.74
CA MET A 122 2.09 -18.93 -29.09
C MET A 122 2.01 -17.58 -29.80
N SER A 123 0.95 -17.40 -30.59
CA SER A 123 0.55 -16.12 -31.16
C SER A 123 -0.84 -15.74 -30.65
N PHE A 124 -0.97 -14.51 -30.18
CA PHE A 124 -2.19 -13.90 -29.70
C PHE A 124 -2.72 -12.87 -30.70
N LEU A 125 -4.01 -12.92 -31.02
CA LEU A 125 -4.65 -12.00 -31.96
C LEU A 125 -5.32 -10.82 -31.25
N CYS A 126 -4.70 -9.64 -31.31
CA CYS A 126 -5.24 -8.38 -30.78
C CYS A 126 -6.50 -7.89 -31.53
N ALA A 127 -6.61 -8.16 -32.83
CA ALA A 127 -7.58 -7.50 -33.71
C ALA A 127 -9.06 -7.95 -33.57
N SER A 128 -9.36 -8.93 -32.72
CA SER A 128 -10.75 -9.25 -32.29
C SER A 128 -11.42 -8.11 -31.50
N LEU A 129 -10.62 -7.15 -31.05
CA LEU A 129 -11.01 -5.95 -30.29
C LEU A 129 -11.63 -4.84 -31.18
N VAL A 130 -11.74 -5.06 -32.49
CA VAL A 130 -12.44 -4.17 -33.43
C VAL A 130 -13.85 -4.72 -33.65
N ALA A 131 -14.86 -3.86 -33.51
CA ALA A 131 -16.27 -4.27 -33.61
C ALA A 131 -16.55 -4.98 -34.95
N ALA A 132 -17.25 -6.12 -34.90
CA ALA A 132 -17.67 -6.86 -36.09
C ALA A 132 -18.70 -6.07 -36.94
N ASP A 133 -19.43 -5.14 -36.31
CA ASP A 133 -20.63 -4.49 -36.87
C ASP A 133 -20.38 -3.13 -37.56
N LEU A 134 -19.13 -2.76 -37.85
CA LEU A 134 -18.82 -1.46 -38.45
C LEU A 134 -18.38 -1.54 -39.91
N TYR A 135 -19.08 -2.30 -40.74
CA TYR A 135 -19.35 -1.87 -42.13
C TYR A 135 -20.71 -2.40 -42.62
N PRO A 136 -21.47 -1.60 -43.40
CA PRO A 136 -22.83 -1.93 -43.78
C PRO A 136 -22.85 -3.16 -44.67
N SER A 137 -23.84 -4.03 -44.48
CA SER A 137 -24.23 -4.90 -45.59
C SER A 137 -24.58 -4.00 -46.78
N THR A 138 -24.00 -4.31 -47.94
CA THR A 138 -23.96 -3.45 -49.11
C THR A 138 -25.31 -3.34 -49.85
N THR A 139 -26.46 -3.34 -49.18
CA THR A 139 -27.76 -3.39 -49.88
C THR A 139 -28.89 -2.53 -49.33
N THR A 140 -28.73 -1.77 -48.24
CA THR A 140 -29.83 -0.90 -47.77
C THR A 140 -29.34 0.48 -47.37
N ALA A 141 -30.01 1.50 -47.92
CA ALA A 141 -29.74 2.92 -47.76
C ALA A 141 -29.83 3.34 -46.27
N GLY A 142 -28.68 3.34 -45.61
CA GLY A 142 -28.48 3.78 -44.22
C GLY A 142 -27.03 3.66 -43.77
N ALA A 143 -26.08 3.65 -44.71
CA ALA A 143 -24.68 3.38 -44.45
C ALA A 143 -24.04 4.47 -43.56
N ALA A 144 -23.52 4.07 -42.40
CA ALA A 144 -22.60 4.89 -41.64
C ALA A 144 -21.38 5.24 -42.53
N PRO A 145 -20.90 6.50 -42.52
CA PRO A 145 -19.80 6.93 -43.37
C PRO A 145 -18.54 6.10 -43.12
N ALA A 146 -17.66 6.01 -44.12
CA ALA A 146 -16.37 5.32 -44.03
C ALA A 146 -15.47 5.80 -42.87
N SER A 147 -15.81 6.92 -42.23
CA SER A 147 -15.22 7.41 -40.97
C SER A 147 -15.60 6.61 -39.72
N ALA A 148 -16.58 5.70 -39.80
CA ALA A 148 -16.95 4.78 -38.71
C ALA A 148 -16.11 3.49 -38.71
N ALA A 149 -15.31 3.24 -39.76
CA ALA A 149 -14.36 2.14 -39.83
C ALA A 149 -13.12 2.42 -38.97
N GLY A 150 -13.26 2.35 -37.64
CA GLY A 150 -12.14 2.68 -36.77
C GLY A 150 -12.40 2.75 -35.27
N VAL A 151 -13.58 2.39 -34.78
CA VAL A 151 -13.83 2.43 -33.33
C VAL A 151 -13.37 1.11 -32.74
N ILE A 152 -12.32 1.17 -31.90
CA ILE A 152 -11.98 0.08 -30.97
C ILE A 152 -13.24 -0.20 -30.18
N ALA A 153 -13.70 -1.45 -30.15
CA ALA A 153 -14.83 -1.81 -29.32
C ALA A 153 -14.42 -1.62 -27.86
N ASP A 154 -14.78 -0.47 -27.28
CA ASP A 154 -14.57 -0.16 -25.86
C ASP A 154 -15.66 -0.85 -25.01
N ASP A 155 -15.91 -2.12 -25.35
CA ASP A 155 -16.82 -3.00 -24.64
C ASP A 155 -15.96 -3.84 -23.70
N ASN A 156 -16.05 -3.53 -22.40
CA ASN A 156 -15.34 -4.24 -21.34
C ASN A 156 -15.55 -5.76 -21.40
N SER A 157 -16.65 -6.24 -22.00
CA SER A 157 -16.91 -7.68 -22.17
C SER A 157 -16.03 -8.38 -23.22
N ARG A 158 -15.18 -7.64 -23.96
CA ARG A 158 -14.24 -8.19 -24.95
C ARG A 158 -12.80 -8.28 -24.48
N TRP A 159 -12.50 -7.69 -23.33
CA TRP A 159 -11.14 -7.62 -22.79
C TRP A 159 -10.90 -8.71 -21.76
N VAL A 160 -9.67 -9.19 -21.71
CA VAL A 160 -9.22 -10.11 -20.66
C VAL A 160 -9.35 -9.40 -19.32
N THR A 161 -9.79 -10.11 -18.29
CA THR A 161 -9.74 -9.62 -16.90
C THR A 161 -8.72 -10.46 -16.13
N PRO A 162 -8.26 -10.05 -14.94
CA PRO A 162 -7.30 -10.82 -14.15
C PRO A 162 -7.74 -12.27 -13.82
N THR A 163 -9.03 -12.57 -13.95
CA THR A 163 -9.61 -13.88 -13.61
C THR A 163 -10.30 -14.59 -14.78
N ASP A 164 -10.44 -13.94 -15.93
CA ASP A 164 -11.12 -14.51 -17.11
C ASP A 164 -10.33 -14.21 -18.39
N ALA A 165 -9.86 -15.27 -19.05
CA ALA A 165 -9.15 -15.19 -20.33
C ALA A 165 -10.01 -14.62 -21.47
N ASN A 166 -11.34 -14.61 -21.30
CA ASN A 166 -12.32 -14.02 -22.19
C ASN A 166 -12.03 -14.34 -23.68
N ASP A 167 -11.89 -15.62 -24.01
CA ASP A 167 -11.60 -16.04 -25.38
C ASP A 167 -12.82 -15.86 -26.30
N ARG A 168 -12.58 -15.48 -27.54
CA ARG A 168 -13.59 -15.16 -28.54
C ARG A 168 -13.14 -15.60 -29.92
N PHE A 169 -14.12 -15.88 -30.78
CA PHE A 169 -13.85 -16.15 -32.18
C PHE A 169 -13.16 -14.95 -32.85
N PRO A 170 -12.00 -15.15 -33.49
CA PRO A 170 -11.39 -14.11 -34.30
C PRO A 170 -12.23 -13.85 -35.55
N ASN A 171 -12.08 -12.65 -36.13
CA ASN A 171 -12.73 -12.32 -37.41
C ASN A 171 -12.34 -13.34 -38.49
N ALA A 172 -13.28 -13.74 -39.34
CA ALA A 172 -13.07 -14.75 -40.37
C ALA A 172 -11.92 -14.39 -41.34
N ILE A 173 -11.15 -15.40 -41.76
CA ILE A 173 -10.14 -15.28 -42.82
C ILE A 173 -10.81 -14.78 -44.10
N GLY A 174 -10.21 -13.80 -44.76
CA GLY A 174 -10.74 -13.24 -46.02
C GLY A 174 -11.74 -12.11 -45.85
N SER A 175 -12.19 -11.80 -44.62
CA SER A 175 -12.84 -10.52 -44.30
C SER A 175 -12.02 -9.36 -44.87
N THR A 176 -12.67 -8.37 -45.48
CA THR A 176 -12.00 -7.15 -45.98
C THR A 176 -11.27 -6.37 -44.88
N ASN A 177 -11.56 -6.67 -43.61
CA ASN A 177 -11.17 -5.89 -42.45
C ASN A 177 -9.84 -6.35 -41.82
N MET A 178 -9.34 -7.54 -42.16
CA MET A 178 -8.11 -8.16 -41.62
C MET A 178 -7.14 -8.55 -42.75
N ARG A 179 -6.85 -7.62 -43.67
CA ARG A 179 -5.96 -7.90 -44.81
C ARG A 179 -4.72 -7.00 -44.75
N PRO A 180 -3.49 -7.55 -44.82
CA PRO A 180 -3.14 -8.99 -44.80
C PRO A 180 -3.32 -9.64 -43.41
N ALA A 181 -3.84 -10.87 -43.37
CA ALA A 181 -4.01 -11.63 -42.11
C ALA A 181 -2.88 -12.64 -41.94
N LEU A 182 -2.27 -12.68 -40.75
CA LEU A 182 -1.36 -13.76 -40.38
C LEU A 182 -2.12 -15.10 -40.37
N VAL A 183 -1.53 -16.12 -40.97
CA VAL A 183 -2.13 -17.47 -41.08
C VAL A 183 -1.21 -18.58 -40.57
N ASP A 184 0.10 -18.36 -40.56
CA ASP A 184 1.11 -19.36 -40.17
C ASP A 184 2.37 -18.62 -39.68
N VAL A 185 2.94 -19.05 -38.56
CA VAL A 185 4.26 -18.63 -38.09
C VAL A 185 5.10 -19.89 -37.87
N ARG A 186 6.28 -19.92 -38.47
CA ARG A 186 7.21 -21.03 -38.38
C ARG A 186 8.53 -20.54 -37.83
N THR A 187 9.01 -21.17 -36.77
CA THR A 187 10.24 -20.80 -36.08
C THR A 187 11.15 -22.02 -36.02
N LEU A 188 12.24 -21.98 -36.77
CA LEU A 188 13.25 -23.03 -36.76
C LEU A 188 14.32 -22.70 -35.73
N ILE A 189 14.39 -23.49 -34.67
CA ILE A 189 15.42 -23.37 -33.64
C ILE A 189 16.75 -23.86 -34.22
N THR A 190 17.76 -22.99 -34.21
CA THR A 190 19.08 -23.27 -34.77
C THR A 190 20.07 -23.74 -33.71
N ARG A 191 20.10 -23.07 -32.55
CA ARG A 191 20.93 -23.44 -31.39
C ARG A 191 20.43 -22.81 -30.08
N PHE A 192 21.00 -23.25 -28.96
CA PHE A 192 20.82 -22.65 -27.63
C PHE A 192 22.18 -22.32 -27.02
N ASP A 193 22.29 -21.17 -26.37
CA ASP A 193 23.41 -20.82 -25.48
C ASP A 193 22.88 -20.67 -24.04
N VAL A 194 23.55 -21.27 -23.06
CA VAL A 194 23.26 -21.00 -21.64
C VAL A 194 23.98 -19.71 -21.25
N THR A 195 23.24 -18.63 -21.03
CA THR A 195 23.78 -17.29 -20.72
C THR A 195 23.87 -17.00 -19.23
N GLY A 196 23.18 -17.80 -18.39
CA GLY A 196 23.26 -17.75 -16.94
C GLY A 196 22.95 -19.12 -16.33
N GLY A 197 23.82 -19.58 -15.45
CA GLY A 197 23.85 -20.98 -14.97
C GLY A 197 25.04 -21.76 -15.53
N SER A 198 25.13 -23.03 -15.19
CA SER A 198 26.20 -23.93 -15.66
C SER A 198 25.59 -25.14 -16.36
N GLY A 199 25.89 -25.37 -17.63
CA GLY A 199 25.35 -26.54 -18.32
C GLY A 199 25.28 -26.39 -19.83
N THR A 200 24.56 -27.30 -20.47
CA THR A 200 24.28 -27.33 -21.91
C THR A 200 22.82 -27.71 -22.15
N ILE A 201 22.26 -27.28 -23.28
CA ILE A 201 20.92 -27.67 -23.72
C ILE A 201 21.04 -28.49 -24.99
N ASN A 202 20.44 -29.68 -24.95
CA ASN A 202 20.40 -30.61 -26.06
C ASN A 202 18.96 -30.74 -26.57
N PHE A 203 18.78 -30.80 -27.88
CA PHE A 203 17.49 -31.04 -28.52
C PHE A 203 17.67 -31.93 -29.74
N ALA A 204 16.67 -32.75 -30.05
CA ALA A 204 16.72 -33.63 -31.22
C ALA A 204 16.58 -32.80 -32.50
N SER A 205 17.48 -33.02 -33.47
CA SER A 205 17.45 -32.33 -34.77
C SER A 205 16.16 -32.56 -35.57
N SER A 206 15.43 -33.63 -35.28
CA SER A 206 14.14 -33.97 -35.88
C SER A 206 12.95 -33.18 -35.32
N ASN A 207 13.12 -32.44 -34.22
CA ASN A 207 12.02 -31.75 -33.55
C ASN A 207 12.43 -30.34 -33.10
N ARG A 208 12.74 -29.47 -34.07
CA ARG A 208 13.29 -28.12 -33.84
C ARG A 208 12.43 -26.99 -34.42
N GLU A 209 11.25 -27.31 -34.95
CA GLU A 209 10.34 -26.32 -35.53
C GLU A 209 9.16 -26.07 -34.60
N LEU A 210 9.01 -24.83 -34.17
CA LEU A 210 7.79 -24.33 -33.52
C LEU A 210 6.89 -23.78 -34.62
N ARG A 211 5.75 -24.45 -34.86
CA ARG A 211 4.81 -24.06 -35.91
C ARG A 211 3.46 -23.70 -35.33
N ILE A 212 3.05 -22.46 -35.56
CA ILE A 212 1.80 -21.88 -35.10
C ILE A 212 0.89 -21.70 -36.30
N TYR A 213 -0.20 -22.46 -36.33
CA TYR A 213 -1.26 -22.25 -37.29
C TYR A 213 -2.32 -21.33 -36.70
N ARG A 214 -2.88 -20.47 -37.55
CA ARG A 214 -4.06 -19.71 -37.17
C ARG A 214 -5.21 -20.63 -36.79
N ASP A 215 -5.74 -20.43 -35.60
CA ASP A 215 -7.03 -20.97 -35.19
C ASP A 215 -8.13 -19.94 -35.48
N ASN A 216 -9.19 -20.36 -36.16
CA ASN A 216 -10.37 -19.51 -36.40
C ASN A 216 -11.37 -19.58 -35.25
N THR A 217 -11.13 -20.44 -34.27
CA THR A 217 -11.98 -20.66 -33.12
C THR A 217 -11.53 -19.89 -31.88
N SER A 218 -10.30 -19.39 -31.88
CA SER A 218 -9.67 -18.73 -30.72
C SER A 218 -8.73 -17.60 -31.11
N ARG A 219 -8.48 -16.70 -30.17
CA ARG A 219 -7.43 -15.68 -30.28
C ARG A 219 -6.05 -16.22 -29.92
N TYR A 220 -5.97 -17.39 -29.30
CA TYR A 220 -4.74 -18.00 -28.81
C TYR A 220 -4.32 -19.15 -29.73
N TRP A 221 -3.18 -19.00 -30.40
CA TRP A 221 -2.67 -19.98 -31.37
C TRP A 221 -1.37 -20.57 -30.84
N PHE A 222 -1.40 -21.83 -30.40
CA PHE A 222 -0.24 -22.48 -29.80
C PHE A 222 0.52 -23.34 -30.81
N ALA A 223 1.85 -23.34 -30.70
CA ALA A 223 2.70 -24.33 -31.36
C ALA A 223 2.69 -25.66 -30.59
N GLY A 224 3.02 -26.75 -31.28
CA GLY A 224 3.49 -27.96 -30.60
C GLY A 224 4.79 -27.67 -29.85
N ALA A 225 4.92 -28.15 -28.62
CA ALA A 225 6.10 -27.90 -27.80
C ALA A 225 7.33 -28.66 -28.34
N VAL A 226 8.49 -28.01 -28.29
CA VAL A 226 9.78 -28.62 -28.66
C VAL A 226 10.47 -29.13 -27.39
N PRO A 227 10.64 -30.44 -27.19
CA PRO A 227 11.31 -30.99 -26.03
C PRO A 227 12.82 -30.71 -26.09
N VAL A 228 13.37 -30.30 -24.96
CA VAL A 228 14.80 -30.03 -24.78
C VAL A 228 15.27 -30.60 -23.44
N THR A 229 16.51 -31.05 -23.36
CA THR A 229 17.11 -31.57 -22.13
C THR A 229 18.23 -30.65 -21.68
N TYR A 230 18.15 -30.17 -20.44
CA TYR A 230 19.20 -29.37 -19.81
C TYR A 230 20.12 -30.27 -18.98
N THR A 231 21.42 -30.25 -19.28
CA THR A 231 22.44 -31.02 -18.57
C THR A 231 23.35 -30.07 -17.80
N THR A 232 23.53 -30.29 -16.49
CA THR A 232 24.18 -29.37 -15.54
C THR A 232 24.96 -30.15 -14.46
N PRO A 233 25.93 -29.52 -13.77
CA PRO A 233 26.34 -29.96 -12.44
C PRO A 233 25.13 -30.17 -11.50
N PRO A 234 25.29 -31.00 -10.44
CA PRO A 234 24.19 -31.33 -9.53
C PRO A 234 23.47 -30.10 -8.97
N ILE A 235 22.15 -30.03 -9.16
CA ILE A 235 21.31 -28.96 -8.62
C ILE A 235 21.05 -29.23 -7.14
N ILE A 236 21.69 -28.46 -6.27
CA ILE A 236 21.58 -28.59 -4.80
C ILE A 236 20.99 -27.35 -4.12
N THR A 237 20.86 -26.25 -4.86
CA THR A 237 20.20 -25.01 -4.43
C THR A 237 19.25 -24.52 -5.52
N PRO A 238 18.20 -23.75 -5.18
CA PRO A 238 17.37 -23.06 -6.18
C PRO A 238 18.25 -22.32 -7.19
N THR A 239 18.02 -22.56 -8.47
CA THR A 239 18.85 -22.03 -9.56
C THR A 239 17.96 -21.59 -10.71
N THR A 240 18.13 -20.35 -11.16
CA THR A 240 17.51 -19.87 -12.40
C THR A 240 18.46 -20.13 -13.56
N ILE A 241 17.97 -20.85 -14.58
CA ILE A 241 18.69 -21.02 -15.83
C ILE A 241 18.26 -19.91 -16.81
N ASN A 242 19.23 -19.25 -17.41
CA ASN A 242 19.01 -18.27 -18.48
C ASN A 242 19.58 -18.82 -19.78
N VAL A 243 18.75 -18.82 -20.81
CA VAL A 243 18.99 -19.50 -22.07
C VAL A 243 18.70 -18.55 -23.21
N ARG A 244 19.66 -18.37 -24.11
CA ARG A 244 19.45 -17.70 -25.38
C ARG A 244 19.13 -18.73 -26.46
N MET A 245 17.89 -18.72 -26.94
CA MET A 245 17.45 -19.55 -28.06
C MET A 245 17.64 -18.79 -29.36
N TYR A 246 18.45 -19.31 -30.27
CA TYR A 246 18.61 -18.77 -31.62
C TYR A 246 17.67 -19.46 -32.61
N PHE A 247 17.14 -18.69 -33.55
CA PHE A 247 16.16 -19.21 -34.49
C PHE A 247 16.12 -18.43 -35.81
N GLN A 248 15.53 -19.06 -36.83
CA GLN A 248 15.12 -18.42 -38.08
C GLN A 248 13.59 -18.47 -38.19
N GLY A 249 12.94 -17.32 -38.34
CA GLY A 249 11.47 -17.21 -38.33
C GLY A 249 10.89 -16.88 -39.70
N ILE A 250 9.75 -17.48 -40.05
CA ILE A 250 8.96 -17.15 -41.25
C ILE A 250 7.50 -16.93 -40.84
N ALA A 251 6.95 -15.77 -41.17
CA ALA A 251 5.53 -15.46 -41.03
C ALA A 251 4.85 -15.50 -42.40
N SER A 252 3.68 -16.12 -42.47
CA SER A 252 2.88 -16.24 -43.68
C SER A 252 1.57 -15.48 -43.53
N TYR A 253 1.22 -14.72 -44.57
CA TYR A 253 0.04 -13.87 -44.61
C TYR A 253 -0.86 -14.18 -45.81
N HIS A 254 -2.16 -14.04 -45.62
CA HIS A 254 -3.15 -14.16 -46.70
C HIS A 254 -3.31 -12.83 -47.46
N ALA A 255 -3.06 -12.82 -48.79
CA ALA A 255 -3.12 -11.62 -49.63
C ALA A 255 -4.51 -11.35 -50.28
N LEU A 256 -4.64 -10.17 -50.94
CA LEU A 256 -5.87 -9.54 -51.46
C LEU A 256 -6.56 -10.26 -52.64
N SER A 257 -5.84 -11.03 -53.44
CA SER A 257 -6.33 -11.62 -54.70
C SER A 257 -5.95 -13.11 -54.74
N GLY A 258 -6.93 -14.01 -54.66
CA GLY A 258 -6.85 -15.45 -54.97
C GLY A 258 -5.60 -16.21 -54.53
N SER A 259 -5.72 -17.09 -53.54
CA SER A 259 -4.77 -18.19 -53.24
C SER A 259 -3.33 -17.84 -52.85
N ALA A 260 -2.83 -16.62 -53.10
CA ALA A 260 -1.43 -16.28 -52.92
C ALA A 260 -1.11 -16.01 -51.44
N ARG A 261 -0.38 -16.95 -50.82
CA ARG A 261 0.29 -16.76 -49.52
C ARG A 261 1.53 -15.89 -49.74
N ARG A 262 1.72 -14.88 -48.90
CA ARG A 262 2.96 -14.09 -48.87
C ARG A 262 3.73 -14.45 -47.63
N GLU A 263 4.98 -14.84 -47.80
CA GLU A 263 5.87 -15.20 -46.71
C GLU A 263 6.90 -14.09 -46.49
N SER A 264 7.32 -13.89 -45.25
CA SER A 264 8.34 -12.90 -44.86
C SER A 264 9.12 -13.40 -43.66
N CYS A 265 10.39 -13.00 -43.56
CA CYS A 265 11.19 -13.30 -42.38
C CYS A 265 10.63 -12.60 -41.14
N TYR A 266 10.57 -13.35 -40.03
CA TYR A 266 9.99 -12.92 -38.76
C TYR A 266 11.10 -12.64 -37.74
N ALA A 267 10.97 -11.52 -37.02
CA ALA A 267 11.84 -11.13 -35.92
C ALA A 267 11.03 -10.82 -34.64
N PRO A 268 11.60 -11.04 -33.44
CA PRO A 268 10.93 -10.84 -32.14
C PRO A 268 10.35 -9.45 -31.92
N SER A 269 10.98 -8.41 -32.48
CA SER A 269 10.58 -7.01 -32.30
C SER A 269 9.31 -6.61 -33.07
N GLY A 270 8.65 -7.56 -33.73
CA GLY A 270 7.51 -7.29 -34.63
C GLY A 270 7.89 -6.48 -35.87
N ALA A 271 9.17 -6.15 -36.05
CA ALA A 271 9.69 -5.52 -37.24
C ALA A 271 9.80 -6.58 -38.34
N LEU A 272 9.06 -6.38 -39.43
CA LEU A 272 9.28 -7.13 -40.66
C LEU A 272 10.67 -6.77 -41.20
N VAL A 273 11.65 -7.64 -40.94
CA VAL A 273 13.01 -7.51 -41.48
C VAL A 273 12.95 -7.89 -42.97
N GLN A 274 12.89 -6.86 -43.82
CA GLN A 274 13.13 -6.87 -45.28
C GLN A 274 12.88 -8.19 -46.06
N ARG A 275 11.79 -8.25 -46.83
CA ARG A 275 11.74 -8.29 -48.32
C ARG A 275 10.32 -8.61 -48.78
N ALA A 276 9.89 -7.92 -49.82
CA ALA A 276 8.53 -7.94 -50.32
C ALA A 276 8.18 -9.22 -51.10
N GLY A 277 7.08 -9.88 -50.71
CA GLY A 277 6.13 -10.46 -51.66
C GLY A 277 6.51 -11.75 -52.41
N LEU A 278 7.37 -12.60 -51.86
CA LEU A 278 7.64 -13.93 -52.44
C LEU A 278 6.51 -14.92 -52.13
N ASN A 279 6.27 -15.85 -53.05
CA ASN A 279 5.30 -16.95 -52.87
C ASN A 279 5.81 -18.04 -51.89
N SER A 280 7.12 -18.05 -51.60
CA SER A 280 7.78 -18.98 -50.68
C SER A 280 9.08 -18.39 -50.18
N VAL A 281 9.33 -18.42 -48.87
CA VAL A 281 10.60 -18.06 -48.21
C VAL A 281 11.16 -19.33 -47.55
N SER A 282 12.46 -19.53 -47.63
CA SER A 282 13.17 -20.60 -46.95
C SER A 282 13.92 -20.08 -45.71
N TYR A 283 14.15 -20.93 -44.70
CA TYR A 283 14.82 -20.49 -43.47
C TYR A 283 16.21 -19.90 -43.70
N GLY A 284 16.96 -20.45 -44.67
CA GLY A 284 18.30 -19.97 -45.00
C GLY A 284 18.35 -18.54 -45.56
N GLU A 285 17.20 -17.98 -45.97
CA GLU A 285 17.08 -16.59 -46.40
C GLU A 285 16.81 -15.63 -45.24
N CYS A 286 16.48 -16.14 -44.05
CA CYS A 286 16.18 -15.33 -42.87
C CYS A 286 17.40 -15.20 -41.95
N GLU A 287 17.62 -13.99 -41.47
CA GLU A 287 18.63 -13.70 -40.47
C GLU A 287 18.32 -14.46 -39.16
N GLU A 288 19.36 -14.99 -38.53
CA GLU A 288 19.23 -15.64 -37.23
C GLU A 288 18.90 -14.60 -36.16
N GLN A 289 17.80 -14.82 -35.44
CA GLN A 289 17.32 -14.00 -34.34
C GLN A 289 17.45 -14.78 -33.03
N TYR A 290 17.18 -14.14 -31.90
CA TYR A 290 17.21 -14.84 -30.61
C TYR A 290 16.11 -14.40 -29.65
N TYR A 291 15.76 -15.30 -28.72
CA TYR A 291 14.98 -15.04 -27.51
C TYR A 291 15.83 -15.34 -26.28
N ASP A 292 15.73 -14.48 -25.26
CA ASP A 292 16.26 -14.78 -23.92
C ASP A 292 15.12 -15.38 -23.08
N LEU A 293 15.32 -16.61 -22.62
CA LEU A 293 14.34 -17.43 -21.93
C LEU A 293 14.89 -17.82 -20.55
N SER A 294 14.01 -17.91 -19.55
CA SER A 294 14.40 -18.26 -18.18
C SER A 294 13.48 -19.34 -17.60
N LEU A 295 14.05 -20.22 -16.78
CA LEU A 295 13.30 -21.19 -15.97
C LEU A 295 13.92 -21.32 -14.59
N GLU A 296 13.09 -21.29 -13.55
CA GLU A 296 13.52 -21.52 -12.18
C GLU A 296 13.44 -23.01 -11.83
N LEU A 297 14.55 -23.56 -11.33
CA LEU A 297 14.68 -24.95 -10.89
C LEU A 297 14.85 -24.98 -9.37
N VAL A 298 14.02 -25.75 -8.68
CA VAL A 298 14.07 -25.89 -7.22
C VAL A 298 14.33 -27.36 -6.87
N PRO A 299 15.43 -27.69 -6.16
CA PRO A 299 15.67 -29.08 -5.77
C PRO A 299 14.66 -29.54 -4.70
N GLU A 300 14.07 -30.71 -4.92
CA GLU A 300 13.25 -31.44 -3.96
C GLU A 300 14.17 -31.96 -2.85
N ILE A 301 14.16 -31.29 -1.70
CA ILE A 301 14.96 -31.69 -0.55
C ILE A 301 14.42 -33.06 -0.08
N PRO A 302 15.23 -34.14 -0.10
CA PRO A 302 14.78 -35.44 0.36
C PRO A 302 14.37 -35.36 1.83
N ASP A 303 13.20 -35.89 2.15
CA ASP A 303 12.59 -35.85 3.48
C ASP A 303 13.30 -36.82 4.46
N LEU A 304 14.60 -36.61 4.67
CA LEU A 304 15.50 -37.50 5.43
C LEU A 304 15.31 -37.41 6.95
N CYS A 305 14.56 -36.43 7.47
CA CYS A 305 14.27 -36.31 8.91
C CYS A 305 12.81 -36.77 9.27
N SER A 306 12.08 -37.42 8.36
CA SER A 306 10.68 -37.87 8.56
C SER A 306 10.52 -39.20 9.35
N ASN A 307 11.59 -39.94 9.59
CA ASN A 307 11.56 -41.24 10.29
C ASN A 307 11.91 -41.15 11.79
N ILE A 308 11.46 -40.10 12.49
CA ILE A 308 11.43 -40.11 13.96
C ILE A 308 10.02 -40.53 14.39
N PRO A 309 9.84 -41.72 15.02
CA PRO A 309 8.52 -42.17 15.43
C PRO A 309 7.93 -41.24 16.49
N GLY A 310 6.83 -40.54 16.18
CA GLY A 310 5.96 -39.92 17.19
C GLY A 310 5.53 -38.46 16.99
N THR A 311 5.94 -37.77 15.91
CA THR A 311 5.51 -36.37 15.69
C THR A 311 4.93 -36.16 14.30
N GLN A 312 3.61 -35.99 14.23
CA GLN A 312 2.94 -35.45 13.05
C GLN A 312 3.13 -33.92 13.02
N TYR A 313 4.22 -33.45 12.45
CA TYR A 313 4.31 -32.06 11.97
C TYR A 313 4.93 -32.05 10.57
N PRO A 314 4.41 -31.23 9.64
CA PRO A 314 4.95 -31.14 8.29
C PRO A 314 6.40 -30.68 8.34
N ALA A 315 7.27 -31.35 7.59
CA ALA A 315 8.69 -31.05 7.50
C ALA A 315 8.88 -29.60 6.99
N PRO A 316 9.61 -28.75 7.72
CA PRO A 316 9.96 -27.42 7.24
C PRO A 316 11.00 -27.52 6.12
N THR A 317 10.77 -26.83 5.02
CA THR A 317 11.55 -26.83 3.76
C THR A 317 12.97 -26.22 3.86
N ASP A 318 13.49 -25.96 5.06
CA ASP A 318 14.67 -25.13 5.28
C ASP A 318 15.56 -25.68 6.41
N MET A 319 16.21 -26.84 6.20
CA MET A 319 17.30 -27.35 7.02
C MET A 319 18.62 -27.34 6.24
N ASP A 320 19.67 -26.75 6.82
CA ASP A 320 21.04 -26.87 6.30
C ASP A 320 21.62 -28.23 6.73
N LEU A 321 22.04 -29.05 5.75
CA LEU A 321 22.78 -30.29 6.00
C LEU A 321 24.28 -29.98 5.95
N PRO A 322 25.01 -29.99 7.08
CA PRO A 322 26.46 -30.09 7.02
C PRO A 322 26.85 -31.42 6.36
N GLY A 323 28.00 -31.45 5.69
CA GLY A 323 28.53 -32.64 4.99
C GLY A 323 28.79 -33.88 5.88
N ASP A 324 28.44 -33.82 7.17
CA ASP A 324 28.50 -34.93 8.13
C ASP A 324 27.19 -35.73 8.24
N GLY A 325 26.11 -35.30 7.56
CA GLY A 325 24.83 -36.01 7.53
C GLY A 325 23.99 -35.89 8.82
N THR A 326 24.32 -34.96 9.72
CA THR A 326 23.54 -34.72 10.94
C THR A 326 22.47 -33.62 10.73
N CYS A 327 21.18 -33.90 11.01
CA CYS A 327 20.13 -32.86 10.98
C CYS A 327 20.43 -31.85 12.11
N ARG A 328 20.88 -30.64 11.77
CA ARG A 328 21.11 -29.53 12.74
C ARG A 328 20.08 -28.44 12.53
N ALA A 329 19.66 -27.79 13.61
CA ALA A 329 18.70 -26.71 13.55
C ALA A 329 19.23 -25.54 12.70
N ARG A 330 18.46 -25.11 11.69
CA ARG A 330 18.80 -23.91 10.92
C ARG A 330 18.45 -22.68 11.74
N ARG A 331 19.30 -21.66 11.64
CA ARG A 331 19.25 -20.47 12.48
C ARG A 331 19.10 -19.25 11.58
N THR A 332 18.21 -18.35 11.94
CA THR A 332 18.00 -17.09 11.22
C THR A 332 18.11 -15.92 12.19
N CYS A 333 18.65 -14.79 11.71
CA CYS A 333 18.55 -13.55 12.46
C CYS A 333 17.07 -13.20 12.63
N GLY A 334 16.63 -13.08 13.87
CA GLY A 334 15.33 -12.50 14.18
C GLY A 334 15.47 -10.98 14.35
N GLY A 335 14.36 -10.27 14.51
CA GLY A 335 14.37 -8.82 14.66
C GLY A 335 14.67 -8.32 16.08
N LEU A 336 14.82 -6.99 16.20
CA LEU A 336 14.86 -6.28 17.48
C LEU A 336 13.43 -5.95 17.96
N ASN A 337 13.17 -6.18 19.24
CA ASN A 337 11.93 -5.73 19.89
C ASN A 337 12.27 -4.73 20.99
N THR A 338 11.72 -3.51 20.93
CA THR A 338 11.93 -2.49 21.96
C THR A 338 10.71 -2.41 22.89
N SER A 339 10.92 -2.12 24.18
CA SER A 339 9.83 -1.83 25.12
C SER A 339 9.34 -0.39 24.91
N GLY A 340 8.57 -0.16 23.84
CA GLY A 340 8.18 1.18 23.39
C GLY A 340 9.18 1.81 22.42
N ALA A 341 8.83 2.97 21.85
CA ALA A 341 9.70 3.68 20.91
C ALA A 341 10.93 4.24 21.66
N PRO A 342 12.17 3.84 21.30
CA PRO A 342 13.37 4.37 21.92
C PRO A 342 13.45 5.89 21.73
N ASP A 343 13.90 6.58 22.77
CA ASP A 343 13.98 8.04 22.79
C ASP A 343 15.32 8.51 23.34
N GLU A 344 15.78 9.65 22.86
CA GLU A 344 17.07 10.20 23.24
C GLU A 344 17.16 10.77 24.66
N SER A 345 16.02 10.93 25.34
CA SER A 345 15.95 11.51 26.69
C SER A 345 15.88 10.48 27.81
N GLU A 346 15.56 9.22 27.49
CA GLU A 346 15.26 8.19 28.48
C GLU A 346 16.03 6.89 28.20
N PRO A 347 16.44 6.17 29.25
CA PRO A 347 16.89 4.80 29.07
C PRO A 347 15.75 3.96 28.52
N PHE A 348 16.06 3.03 27.63
CA PHE A 348 15.09 2.11 27.06
C PHE A 348 15.62 0.69 27.11
N THR A 349 14.69 -0.27 27.00
CA THR A 349 15.07 -1.68 26.91
C THR A 349 14.73 -2.23 25.53
N PHE A 350 15.55 -3.16 25.07
CA PHE A 350 15.25 -3.93 23.89
C PHE A 350 15.70 -5.38 24.07
N ASN A 351 15.09 -6.26 23.29
CA ASN A 351 15.45 -7.66 23.19
C ASN A 351 15.89 -7.93 21.76
N VAL A 352 16.88 -8.82 21.62
CA VAL A 352 17.24 -9.40 20.33
C VAL A 352 16.55 -10.75 20.21
N ASN A 353 16.08 -11.09 19.01
CA ASN A 353 15.48 -12.38 18.74
C ASN A 353 16.33 -13.16 17.73
N PHE A 354 16.32 -14.47 17.88
CA PHE A 354 16.85 -15.41 16.90
C PHE A 354 15.76 -16.42 16.55
N GLY A 355 15.58 -16.67 15.25
CA GLY A 355 14.77 -17.79 14.79
C GLY A 355 15.57 -19.08 14.81
N TYR A 356 14.94 -20.18 15.20
CA TYR A 356 15.50 -21.51 15.01
C TYR A 356 14.42 -22.50 14.53
N THR A 357 14.80 -23.41 13.64
CA THR A 357 13.96 -24.53 13.21
C THR A 357 14.59 -25.84 13.67
N GLY A 358 13.98 -26.53 14.64
CA GLY A 358 14.45 -27.83 15.16
C GLY A 358 14.17 -28.07 16.65
N LEU A 359 14.35 -29.33 17.11
CA LEU A 359 14.19 -29.72 18.51
C LEU A 359 15.47 -29.36 19.29
N ILE A 360 15.42 -28.31 20.10
CA ILE A 360 16.48 -28.02 21.08
C ILE A 360 16.09 -28.75 22.37
N THR A 361 16.84 -29.77 22.77
CA THR A 361 16.74 -30.29 24.15
C THR A 361 17.14 -29.21 25.15
N PRO A 362 16.59 -29.20 26.38
CA PRO A 362 16.53 -27.98 27.18
C PRO A 362 17.93 -27.51 27.62
N SER A 363 18.17 -26.21 27.42
CA SER A 363 19.30 -25.42 27.89
C SER A 363 20.62 -25.56 27.11
N PRO A 364 20.73 -25.01 25.88
CA PRO A 364 22.04 -24.67 25.36
C PRO A 364 22.67 -23.63 26.30
N ALA A 365 23.87 -23.86 26.80
CA ALA A 365 24.63 -22.81 27.47
C ALA A 365 25.10 -21.82 26.40
N VAL A 366 24.33 -20.77 26.12
CA VAL A 366 24.84 -19.67 25.29
C VAL A 366 25.84 -18.88 26.13
N ASP A 367 27.10 -18.86 25.72
CA ASP A 367 28.19 -18.30 26.53
C ASP A 367 28.17 -16.77 26.56
N SER A 368 27.74 -16.10 25.48
CA SER A 368 27.60 -14.64 25.47
C SER A 368 26.75 -14.15 24.29
N ILE A 369 25.97 -13.09 24.52
CA ILE A 369 25.55 -12.16 23.48
C ILE A 369 26.40 -10.91 23.67
N ASN A 370 27.20 -10.53 22.68
CA ASN A 370 27.91 -9.25 22.68
C ASN A 370 27.14 -8.28 21.80
N VAL A 371 26.54 -7.25 22.41
CA VAL A 371 25.85 -6.18 21.69
C VAL A 371 26.80 -5.01 21.48
N VAL A 372 27.11 -4.72 20.21
CA VAL A 372 27.89 -3.53 19.84
C VAL A 372 26.96 -2.56 19.11
N GLY A 373 26.73 -1.40 19.72
CA GLY A 373 26.03 -0.27 19.11
C GLY A 373 26.73 1.05 19.41
N PRO A 374 26.38 2.15 18.74
CA PRO A 374 26.93 3.46 19.05
C PRO A 374 26.56 3.90 20.48
N GLY A 375 27.55 4.25 21.31
CA GLY A 375 27.36 4.68 22.71
C GLY A 375 27.61 3.56 23.75
N PRO A 376 27.14 3.71 25.00
CA PRO A 376 27.40 2.77 26.10
C PRO A 376 26.46 1.55 26.09
N VAL A 377 26.06 1.06 24.91
CA VAL A 377 25.32 -0.19 24.81
C VAL A 377 26.34 -1.30 24.64
N THR A 378 26.82 -1.82 25.77
CA THR A 378 27.57 -3.07 25.82
C THR A 378 26.92 -3.94 26.88
N ALA A 379 26.23 -4.97 26.42
CA ALA A 379 25.69 -6.01 27.28
C ALA A 379 26.39 -7.30 26.90
N ASN A 380 27.05 -7.92 27.88
CA ASN A 380 27.71 -9.21 27.76
C ASN A 380 26.91 -10.22 28.59
N ASN A 381 26.80 -11.47 28.10
CA ASN A 381 26.21 -12.60 28.82
C ASN A 381 24.74 -12.37 29.23
N VAL A 382 23.95 -11.79 28.33
CA VAL A 382 22.53 -11.56 28.53
C VAL A 382 21.79 -12.91 28.55
N PRO A 383 21.05 -13.24 29.64
CA PRO A 383 20.20 -14.43 29.68
C PRO A 383 19.21 -14.49 28.52
N PHE A 384 18.65 -15.66 28.20
CA PHE A 384 17.65 -15.80 27.15
C PHE A 384 16.63 -16.86 27.51
N THR A 385 15.49 -16.82 26.82
CA THR A 385 14.43 -17.81 26.93
C THR A 385 14.15 -18.37 25.53
N ALA A 386 14.24 -19.69 25.39
CA ALA A 386 13.81 -20.39 24.18
C ALA A 386 12.35 -20.81 24.34
N SER A 387 11.50 -20.43 23.38
CA SER A 387 10.10 -20.89 23.34
C SER A 387 9.60 -20.89 21.90
N GLY A 388 8.95 -21.99 21.49
CA GLY A 388 8.21 -22.05 20.22
C GLY A 388 8.99 -21.69 18.95
N GLY A 389 10.28 -22.08 18.84
CA GLY A 389 11.08 -21.79 17.64
C GLY A 389 11.78 -20.42 17.64
N THR A 390 11.69 -19.67 18.75
CA THR A 390 12.40 -18.39 18.91
C THR A 390 13.25 -18.41 20.18
N ILE A 391 14.47 -17.88 20.09
CA ILE A 391 15.31 -17.53 21.23
C ILE A 391 15.23 -16.02 21.40
N THR A 392 14.73 -15.58 22.55
CA THR A 392 14.63 -14.15 22.88
C THR A 392 15.57 -13.84 24.04
N SER A 393 16.42 -12.82 23.89
CA SER A 393 17.23 -12.34 25.01
C SER A 393 16.35 -11.77 26.12
N SER A 394 16.85 -11.77 27.35
CA SER A 394 16.33 -10.91 28.40
C SER A 394 16.50 -9.44 28.01
N GLN A 395 15.79 -8.56 28.71
CA GLN A 395 15.84 -7.12 28.47
C GLN A 395 17.25 -6.56 28.59
N ILE A 396 17.72 -5.95 27.51
CA ILE A 396 18.98 -5.23 27.42
C ILE A 396 18.69 -3.77 27.70
N ASN A 397 19.28 -3.24 28.77
CA ASN A 397 19.15 -1.82 29.11
C ASN A 397 20.13 -1.00 28.28
N ALA A 398 19.61 0.01 27.57
CA ALA A 398 20.41 1.03 26.90
C ALA A 398 20.35 2.33 27.70
N SER A 399 21.50 3.00 27.87
CA SER A 399 21.50 4.40 28.31
C SER A 399 20.92 5.29 27.19
N PRO A 400 20.46 6.51 27.51
CA PRO A 400 19.98 7.45 26.49
C PRO A 400 21.01 7.63 25.36
N LEU A 401 20.57 7.43 24.13
CA LEU A 401 21.38 7.58 22.91
C LEU A 401 20.91 8.82 22.14
N PRO A 402 21.77 9.56 21.42
CA PRO A 402 21.31 10.63 20.54
C PRO A 402 20.25 10.16 19.53
N TYR A 403 19.40 11.05 19.01
CA TYR A 403 18.53 10.69 17.88
C TYR A 403 19.35 10.15 16.68
N GLY A 404 18.85 9.10 16.03
CA GLY A 404 19.41 8.56 14.80
C GLY A 404 19.22 7.05 14.63
N PRO A 405 19.65 6.49 13.48
CA PRO A 405 19.78 5.05 13.30
C PRO A 405 21.07 4.52 13.94
N TYR A 406 20.97 3.38 14.60
CA TYR A 406 22.05 2.69 15.31
C TYR A 406 22.15 1.26 14.79
N SER A 407 23.31 0.84 14.32
CA SER A 407 23.54 -0.58 14.02
C SER A 407 23.79 -1.33 15.31
N VAL A 408 22.94 -2.29 15.61
CA VAL A 408 23.05 -3.19 16.76
C VAL A 408 23.55 -4.52 16.22
N THR A 409 24.82 -4.83 16.50
CA THR A 409 25.40 -6.14 16.15
C THR A 409 25.36 -7.05 17.36
N TYR A 410 24.83 -8.24 17.21
CA TYR A 410 24.72 -9.23 18.27
C TYR A 410 25.15 -10.61 17.77
N THR A 411 25.94 -11.31 18.58
CA THR A 411 26.51 -12.62 18.23
C THR A 411 25.98 -13.69 19.17
N LEU A 412 25.56 -14.84 18.64
CA LEU A 412 25.14 -16.01 19.40
C LEU A 412 26.22 -17.11 19.32
N SER A 413 26.74 -17.55 20.46
CA SER A 413 27.77 -18.61 20.58
C SER A 413 27.50 -19.55 21.76
N GLY A 414 28.10 -20.75 21.78
CA GLY A 414 27.81 -21.83 22.73
C GLY A 414 28.23 -23.21 22.20
N PRO A 415 28.30 -24.24 23.07
CA PRO A 415 28.94 -25.53 22.78
C PRO A 415 28.17 -26.38 21.77
N ASP A 416 26.86 -26.17 21.65
CA ASP A 416 26.01 -26.87 20.69
C ASP A 416 26.09 -26.26 19.27
N PHE A 417 26.88 -25.20 19.09
CA PHE A 417 27.01 -24.48 17.82
C PHE A 417 28.39 -24.72 17.17
N SER A 418 28.39 -25.11 15.89
CA SER A 418 29.63 -25.32 15.11
C SER A 418 30.36 -24.01 14.78
N ALA A 419 29.64 -22.89 14.78
CA ALA A 419 30.17 -21.54 14.60
C ALA A 419 29.22 -20.49 15.22
N PRO A 420 29.76 -19.37 15.73
CA PRO A 420 28.96 -18.22 16.13
C PRO A 420 28.15 -17.64 14.97
N ILE A 421 26.94 -17.14 15.24
CA ILE A 421 26.15 -16.37 14.27
C ILE A 421 26.15 -14.92 14.69
N THR A 422 26.52 -14.03 13.78
CA THR A 422 26.48 -12.59 13.98
C THR A 422 25.35 -11.99 13.15
N CYS A 423 24.46 -11.27 13.82
CA CYS A 423 23.34 -10.55 13.23
C CYS A 423 23.56 -9.05 13.42
N THR A 424 23.16 -8.26 12.43
CA THR A 424 23.20 -6.80 12.50
C THR A 424 21.82 -6.27 12.15
N GLU A 425 21.22 -5.55 13.10
CA GLU A 425 19.91 -4.95 12.96
C GLU A 425 19.99 -3.43 13.16
N THR A 426 19.00 -2.70 12.65
CA THR A 426 18.93 -1.24 12.83
C THR A 426 17.97 -0.89 13.96
N LEU A 427 18.51 -0.32 15.03
CA LEU A 427 17.75 0.31 16.10
C LEU A 427 17.57 1.80 15.78
N VAL A 428 16.33 2.27 15.81
CA VAL A 428 16.03 3.68 15.58
C VAL A 428 15.73 4.36 16.91
N VAL A 429 16.53 5.37 17.26
CA VAL A 429 16.28 6.24 18.40
C VAL A 429 15.57 7.49 17.92
N GLY A 430 14.32 7.61 18.32
CA GLY A 430 13.46 8.72 17.95
C GLY A 430 13.62 9.92 18.87
N ARG A 431 12.89 10.99 18.53
CA ARG A 431 12.63 12.13 19.39
C ARG A 431 11.19 12.03 19.89
N LYS A 432 10.97 12.17 21.20
CA LYS A 432 9.67 12.38 21.83
C LYS A 432 9.39 13.89 21.86
N PRO A 433 8.67 14.43 20.86
CA PRO A 433 8.22 15.80 20.94
C PRO A 433 7.21 15.99 22.06
N TYR A 434 7.01 17.26 22.40
CA TYR A 434 6.01 17.67 23.35
C TYR A 434 5.44 19.03 22.96
N PHE A 435 4.30 19.36 23.57
CA PHE A 435 3.55 20.57 23.27
C PHE A 435 3.36 21.42 24.52
N LYS A 436 3.12 22.72 24.36
CA LYS A 436 2.75 23.61 25.47
C LYS A 436 1.50 24.40 25.12
N ALA A 437 0.57 24.50 26.07
CA ALA A 437 -0.57 25.39 25.99
C ALA A 437 -0.40 26.58 26.95
N TYR A 438 -0.58 27.81 26.45
CA TYR A 438 -0.45 29.05 27.22
C TYR A 438 -1.73 29.87 27.13
N GLY A 439 -2.02 30.65 28.18
CA GLY A 439 -3.16 31.56 28.25
C GLY A 439 -4.53 30.88 28.35
N GLY A 440 -4.59 29.55 28.45
CA GLY A 440 -5.83 28.78 28.46
C GLY A 440 -5.67 27.38 29.05
N ASP A 441 -6.81 26.72 29.26
CA ASP A 441 -6.87 25.34 29.73
C ASP A 441 -6.82 24.35 28.56
N ILE A 442 -6.49 23.10 28.87
CA ILE A 442 -6.72 21.98 27.97
C ILE A 442 -7.91 21.19 28.51
N PHE A 443 -8.86 20.88 27.65
CA PHE A 443 -10.02 20.07 27.98
C PHE A 443 -10.22 18.96 26.95
N THR A 444 -10.42 17.73 27.40
CA THR A 444 -10.78 16.58 26.56
C THR A 444 -11.87 15.74 27.21
N GLY A 445 -12.59 15.01 26.36
CA GLY A 445 -13.81 14.32 26.74
C GLY A 445 -15.03 15.17 26.42
N GLY A 446 -16.11 14.47 26.08
CA GLY A 446 -17.27 15.05 25.42
C GLY A 446 -17.19 14.92 23.90
N SER A 447 -18.35 15.02 23.26
CA SER A 447 -18.49 14.85 21.81
C SER A 447 -19.04 16.12 21.17
N PHE A 448 -19.16 16.17 19.84
CA PHE A 448 -19.93 17.24 19.20
C PHE A 448 -21.42 16.93 19.30
N LYS A 449 -22.25 17.97 19.40
CA LYS A 449 -23.70 17.85 19.25
C LYS A 449 -24.03 17.40 17.84
N ARG A 450 -24.92 16.41 17.72
CA ARG A 450 -25.58 15.98 16.50
C ARG A 450 -26.73 16.94 16.16
N LEU A 451 -27.26 16.83 14.94
CA LEU A 451 -28.38 17.63 14.46
C LEU A 451 -29.67 17.43 15.27
N ASP A 452 -29.84 16.27 15.90
CA ASP A 452 -30.96 15.93 16.79
C ASP A 452 -30.74 16.41 18.24
N GLY A 453 -29.67 17.17 18.49
CA GLY A 453 -29.30 17.70 19.79
C GLY A 453 -28.66 16.68 20.73
N THR A 454 -28.47 15.42 20.33
CA THR A 454 -27.75 14.44 21.17
C THR A 454 -26.24 14.61 21.03
N CYS A 455 -25.50 14.06 21.98
CA CYS A 455 -24.06 13.87 21.83
C CYS A 455 -23.76 12.74 20.85
N ASP A 456 -22.70 12.87 20.04
CA ASP A 456 -22.27 11.74 19.23
C ASP A 456 -21.60 10.67 20.10
N ASP A 457 -22.37 9.63 20.42
CA ASP A 457 -21.91 8.44 21.13
C ASP A 457 -21.21 7.42 20.19
N ALA A 458 -21.23 7.65 18.86
CA ALA A 458 -21.00 6.61 17.86
C ALA A 458 -19.56 6.08 17.74
N ASP A 459 -18.58 6.66 18.44
CA ASP A 459 -17.21 6.13 18.51
C ASP A 459 -16.65 6.06 19.95
N VAL A 460 -17.48 6.31 20.95
CA VAL A 460 -16.99 6.65 22.29
C VAL A 460 -17.93 6.11 23.36
N GLY A 461 -17.66 4.90 23.82
CA GLY A 461 -17.83 4.66 25.25
C GLY A 461 -17.17 5.82 25.99
N ILE A 462 -17.80 6.28 27.08
CA ILE A 462 -17.37 7.38 27.97
C ILE A 462 -15.88 7.27 28.39
N SER A 463 -15.26 6.12 28.08
CA SER A 463 -13.88 5.66 28.22
C SER A 463 -12.75 6.33 27.39
N LYS A 464 -12.97 7.32 26.48
CA LYS A 464 -11.87 7.83 25.61
C LYS A 464 -11.43 9.30 25.77
N GLY A 465 -11.99 10.09 26.69
CA GLY A 465 -11.52 11.47 26.94
C GLY A 465 -10.13 11.50 27.57
N ARG A 466 -9.07 11.34 26.77
CA ARG A 466 -7.69 11.17 27.25
C ARG A 466 -6.79 12.32 26.78
N LEU A 467 -6.00 12.87 27.69
CA LEU A 467 -4.82 13.66 27.35
C LEU A 467 -3.62 12.74 27.38
N LEU A 468 -2.86 12.70 26.29
CA LEU A 468 -1.64 11.90 26.18
C LEU A 468 -0.51 12.85 25.80
N GLY A 469 0.57 12.83 26.57
CA GLY A 469 1.76 13.61 26.32
C GLY A 469 3.01 12.92 26.84
N ASN A 470 4.15 13.56 26.60
CA ASN A 470 5.43 13.17 27.15
C ASN A 470 5.88 14.26 28.12
N PHE A 471 6.16 13.93 29.37
CA PHE A 471 6.69 14.89 30.35
C PHE A 471 7.85 14.29 31.14
N LYS A 472 8.71 15.16 31.63
CA LYS A 472 9.83 14.86 32.52
C LYS A 472 9.44 15.28 33.94
N LEU A 473 9.97 14.58 34.93
CA LEU A 473 9.87 14.98 36.34
C LEU A 473 10.20 16.48 36.49
N GLY A 474 9.33 17.22 37.20
CA GLY A 474 9.50 18.65 37.46
C GLY A 474 8.82 19.63 36.47
N LYS A 475 7.88 19.15 35.62
CA LYS A 475 7.11 19.95 34.63
C LYS A 475 7.85 20.28 33.33
N GLY A 476 8.93 19.57 33.02
CA GLY A 476 9.49 19.59 31.66
C GLY A 476 8.58 18.81 30.71
N GLY A 477 8.45 19.23 29.45
CA GLY A 477 7.73 18.49 28.42
C GLY A 477 6.30 18.97 28.22
N ALA A 478 5.37 18.07 27.95
CA ALA A 478 4.00 18.43 27.56
C ALA A 478 3.24 19.06 28.73
N GLY A 479 2.53 20.16 28.49
CA GLY A 479 1.78 20.79 29.57
C GLY A 479 0.97 22.02 29.20
N THR A 480 0.24 22.53 30.18
CA THR A 480 -0.53 23.77 30.10
C THR A 480 -0.24 24.72 31.25
N GLN A 481 -0.18 26.01 30.94
CA GLN A 481 -0.02 27.08 31.91
C GLN A 481 -1.11 27.03 33.00
N LEU A 482 -2.33 26.65 32.65
CA LEU A 482 -3.50 26.65 33.54
C LEU A 482 -3.94 25.21 33.87
N ALA A 483 -5.20 24.83 33.63
CA ALA A 483 -5.73 23.52 33.99
C ALA A 483 -5.68 22.51 32.83
N ALA A 484 -5.41 21.24 33.17
CA ALA A 484 -5.53 20.10 32.28
C ALA A 484 -6.71 19.23 32.74
N ILE A 485 -7.75 19.14 31.92
CA ILE A 485 -9.02 18.48 32.28
C ILE A 485 -9.31 17.37 31.26
N ALA A 486 -9.58 16.16 31.75
CA ALA A 486 -9.95 15.02 30.94
C ALA A 486 -11.08 14.23 31.58
N MET A 487 -12.13 13.88 30.82
CA MET A 487 -13.20 13.03 31.35
C MET A 487 -12.76 11.60 31.71
N MET A 488 -11.55 11.18 31.30
CA MET A 488 -10.92 9.92 31.67
C MET A 488 -9.51 10.18 32.17
N ASN A 489 -8.47 9.77 31.44
CA ASN A 489 -7.10 9.83 31.92
C ASN A 489 -6.34 11.05 31.39
N VAL A 490 -5.54 11.68 32.25
CA VAL A 490 -4.48 12.61 31.85
C VAL A 490 -3.16 11.86 32.02
N ASP A 491 -2.51 11.47 30.94
CA ASP A 491 -1.27 10.73 30.97
C ASP A 491 -0.16 11.57 30.33
N GLY A 492 0.86 11.89 31.12
CA GLY A 492 2.03 12.60 30.65
C GLY A 492 1.84 14.06 30.22
N VAL A 493 0.87 14.78 30.79
CA VAL A 493 0.64 16.23 30.56
C VAL A 493 0.62 16.97 31.90
N ALA A 494 1.49 17.97 32.05
CA ALA A 494 1.56 18.83 33.22
C ALA A 494 0.49 19.95 33.20
N SER A 495 0.07 20.41 34.37
CA SER A 495 -0.77 21.60 34.56
C SER A 495 -0.06 22.60 35.48
N ALA A 496 -0.56 23.84 35.53
CA ALA A 496 0.06 24.94 36.28
C ALA A 496 1.56 25.09 35.98
N ASP A 497 1.90 24.96 34.69
CA ASP A 497 3.27 24.69 34.23
C ASP A 497 4.24 25.84 34.52
N LEU A 498 3.73 27.08 34.53
CA LEU A 498 4.50 28.30 34.83
C LEU A 498 4.53 28.69 36.31
N ARG A 499 3.91 27.91 37.22
CA ARG A 499 3.94 28.22 38.65
C ARG A 499 5.35 28.02 39.20
N THR A 500 5.98 29.11 39.64
CA THR A 500 7.30 29.14 40.30
C THR A 500 7.21 28.60 41.74
N LEU A 501 8.21 27.83 42.17
CA LEU A 501 8.38 27.22 43.51
C LEU A 501 8.29 28.28 44.65
N PRO A 502 7.79 27.94 45.87
CA PRO A 502 8.30 26.85 46.72
C PRO A 502 7.22 25.83 47.16
N GLY A 503 6.44 25.31 46.21
CA GLY A 503 5.46 24.23 46.48
C GLY A 503 5.84 22.92 45.79
N PRO A 504 5.39 21.75 46.29
CA PRO A 504 5.59 20.48 45.59
C PRO A 504 4.99 20.58 44.18
N SER A 505 5.68 20.01 43.20
CA SER A 505 5.19 19.90 41.83
C SER A 505 3.79 19.26 41.82
N PRO A 506 2.82 19.75 41.02
CA PRO A 506 1.59 19.04 40.73
C PRO A 506 1.93 17.61 40.24
N VAL A 507 1.71 16.61 41.09
CA VAL A 507 1.82 15.19 40.71
C VAL A 507 0.41 14.75 40.38
N GLN A 508 0.13 14.12 39.23
CA GLN A 508 -1.21 13.59 38.96
C GLN A 508 -1.68 12.72 40.17
N PRO A 509 -2.88 12.94 40.74
CA PRO A 509 -3.97 13.86 40.34
C PRO A 509 -3.98 15.24 41.04
N SER A 510 -2.95 15.60 41.81
CA SER A 510 -2.83 16.88 42.52
C SER A 510 -2.46 18.07 41.61
N GLY A 511 -2.96 19.26 41.95
CA GLY A 511 -2.80 20.52 41.20
C GLY A 511 -4.02 20.88 40.36
N LEU A 512 -3.83 21.62 39.25
CA LEU A 512 -4.90 21.95 38.28
C LEU A 512 -5.09 20.85 37.23
N THR A 513 -4.86 19.58 37.61
CA THR A 513 -5.06 18.41 36.74
C THR A 513 -6.29 17.65 37.21
N PHE A 514 -7.30 17.53 36.35
CA PHE A 514 -8.57 16.90 36.67
C PHE A 514 -8.82 15.73 35.71
N ALA A 515 -8.98 14.52 36.24
CA ALA A 515 -9.10 13.27 35.48
C ALA A 515 -9.98 12.26 36.21
N ASN A 516 -10.84 11.51 35.51
CA ASN A 516 -11.47 10.31 36.08
C ASN A 516 -10.51 9.12 35.93
N THR A 517 -9.91 8.68 37.03
CA THR A 517 -8.90 7.61 37.03
C THR A 517 -9.49 6.19 36.88
N ALA A 518 -10.81 6.05 36.90
CA ALA A 518 -11.52 4.82 36.55
C ALA A 518 -12.72 5.14 35.63
N PRO A 519 -13.08 4.25 34.68
CA PRO A 519 -14.37 4.31 34.02
C PRO A 519 -15.46 4.01 35.07
N VAL A 520 -15.83 5.01 35.86
CA VAL A 520 -16.99 4.89 36.71
C VAL A 520 -18.19 4.84 35.76
N ALA A 521 -18.94 3.74 35.80
CA ALA A 521 -20.25 3.68 35.17
C ALA A 521 -21.16 4.69 35.88
N GLY A 522 -21.08 5.96 35.45
CA GLY A 522 -21.66 7.10 36.15
C GLY A 522 -20.93 8.37 35.73
N THR A 523 -21.68 9.31 35.15
CA THR A 523 -21.31 10.57 34.50
C THR A 523 -20.64 11.63 35.39
N ASP A 524 -20.05 11.25 36.52
CA ASP A 524 -19.72 12.19 37.60
C ASP A 524 -18.29 12.74 37.51
N PHE A 525 -18.01 13.49 36.44
CA PHE A 525 -16.98 14.53 36.53
C PHE A 525 -17.64 15.74 37.22
N GLY A 526 -17.35 15.97 38.50
CA GLY A 526 -17.85 17.13 39.25
C GLY A 526 -19.33 17.09 39.69
N GLY A 527 -19.97 15.91 39.66
CA GLY A 527 -21.36 15.73 40.09
C GLY A 527 -22.40 15.95 38.98
N LYS A 528 -23.37 15.04 38.92
CA LYS A 528 -24.41 14.81 37.91
C LYS A 528 -25.29 16.00 37.49
N SER A 529 -25.13 17.21 38.01
CA SER A 529 -26.19 18.22 37.93
C SER A 529 -25.81 19.64 37.50
N ASN A 530 -24.53 20.03 37.41
CA ASN A 530 -24.20 21.47 37.36
C ASN A 530 -23.41 21.98 36.14
N PHE A 531 -22.94 21.13 35.22
CA PHE A 531 -22.30 21.59 33.98
C PHE A 531 -23.15 21.41 32.70
N SER A 532 -24.34 20.83 32.82
CA SER A 532 -25.38 20.85 31.80
C SER A 532 -26.68 21.25 32.47
N THR A 533 -27.10 22.50 32.32
CA THR A 533 -28.41 22.95 32.82
C THR A 533 -29.53 22.72 31.81
N ASP A 534 -29.24 22.21 30.60
CA ASP A 534 -30.25 22.16 29.53
C ASP A 534 -30.53 20.79 28.93
N ASP A 535 -29.77 19.72 29.21
CA ASP A 535 -30.17 18.38 28.76
C ASP A 535 -29.51 17.29 29.58
N ALA A 536 -30.28 16.24 29.89
CA ALA A 536 -29.83 14.98 30.49
C ALA A 536 -28.85 14.17 29.59
N LYS A 537 -28.14 14.84 28.67
CA LYS A 537 -27.36 14.27 27.56
C LYS A 537 -25.95 14.87 27.51
N GLY A 538 -25.04 14.34 28.34
CA GLY A 538 -23.58 14.41 28.15
C GLY A 538 -22.91 15.79 28.09
N TYR A 539 -21.57 15.79 28.14
CA TYR A 539 -20.76 16.98 27.87
C TYR A 539 -20.57 17.11 26.36
N CYS A 540 -21.19 18.09 25.71
CA CYS A 540 -21.06 18.27 24.27
C CYS A 540 -20.67 19.67 23.80
N ALA A 541 -19.69 19.70 22.90
CA ALA A 541 -19.37 20.87 22.11
C ALA A 541 -20.54 21.18 21.15
N PRO A 542 -20.87 22.46 20.92
CA PRO A 542 -21.86 22.84 19.91
C PRO A 542 -21.55 22.25 18.53
N ASP A 543 -22.58 22.09 17.69
CA ASP A 543 -22.39 21.90 16.25
C ASP A 543 -21.99 23.25 15.63
N TYR A 544 -20.69 23.53 15.62
CA TYR A 544 -20.15 24.79 15.11
C TYR A 544 -20.43 24.98 13.62
N PHE A 545 -20.66 23.91 12.86
CA PHE A 545 -20.91 23.98 11.43
C PHE A 545 -22.32 24.44 11.09
N THR A 546 -23.33 24.05 11.89
CA THR A 546 -24.71 24.49 11.66
C THR A 546 -25.06 25.78 12.38
N ASP A 547 -24.36 26.13 13.48
CA ASP A 547 -24.59 27.36 14.23
C ASP A 547 -23.91 28.60 13.60
N MET A 548 -24.25 28.87 12.34
CA MET A 548 -23.73 30.02 11.58
C MET A 548 -24.38 31.33 12.05
N GLN A 549 -23.59 32.42 12.08
CA GLN A 549 -24.12 33.77 12.37
C GLN A 549 -25.20 34.23 11.38
N TYR A 550 -24.99 33.95 10.11
CA TYR A 550 -25.92 34.32 9.04
C TYR A 550 -26.59 33.07 8.48
N ASP A 551 -27.84 33.22 8.05
CA ASP A 551 -28.52 32.17 7.29
C ASP A 551 -27.85 32.00 5.91
N ALA A 552 -27.79 30.78 5.40
CA ALA A 552 -27.32 30.43 4.06
C ALA A 552 -28.03 31.25 2.96
N ALA A 553 -29.25 31.73 3.21
CA ALA A 553 -29.99 32.60 2.29
C ALA A 553 -29.42 34.04 2.19
N ASN A 554 -28.57 34.49 3.12
CA ASN A 554 -28.01 35.84 3.11
C ASN A 554 -26.76 35.94 2.21
N SER A 555 -26.98 35.97 0.90
CA SER A 555 -25.91 36.01 -0.12
C SER A 555 -24.97 37.22 -0.03
N SER A 556 -25.36 38.29 0.66
CA SER A 556 -24.50 39.46 0.91
C SER A 556 -23.47 39.25 2.03
N LYS A 557 -23.68 38.23 2.87
CA LYS A 557 -22.86 37.89 4.03
C LYS A 557 -22.29 36.48 3.99
N ILE A 558 -22.84 35.62 3.12
CA ILE A 558 -22.36 34.27 2.86
C ILE A 558 -22.06 34.12 1.38
N ALA A 559 -20.79 33.93 1.05
CA ALA A 559 -20.42 33.40 -0.25
C ALA A 559 -20.54 31.87 -0.21
N ILE A 560 -21.21 31.28 -1.20
CA ILE A 560 -21.21 29.82 -1.41
C ILE A 560 -20.40 29.56 -2.67
N ASN A 561 -19.34 28.77 -2.54
CA ASN A 561 -18.52 28.44 -3.70
C ASN A 561 -18.19 26.93 -3.71
N THR A 562 -18.62 26.25 -4.76
CA THR A 562 -18.51 24.79 -4.94
C THR A 562 -17.22 24.35 -5.63
N SER A 563 -16.32 25.27 -5.98
CA SER A 563 -15.06 24.90 -6.65
C SER A 563 -14.10 24.17 -5.70
N ASN A 564 -13.52 23.04 -6.16
CA ASN A 564 -12.52 22.23 -5.44
C ASN A 564 -11.11 22.86 -5.43
N GLY A 565 -11.04 24.18 -5.28
CA GLY A 565 -9.84 24.99 -5.45
C GLY A 565 -9.14 25.38 -4.14
N ILE A 566 -8.18 26.28 -4.29
CA ILE A 566 -7.53 26.98 -3.18
C ILE A 566 -8.45 28.10 -2.69
N VAL A 567 -8.64 28.22 -1.38
CA VAL A 567 -9.29 29.36 -0.74
C VAL A 567 -8.21 30.33 -0.28
N ASP A 568 -8.30 31.57 -0.75
CA ASP A 568 -7.51 32.70 -0.26
C ASP A 568 -8.27 33.44 0.85
N LEU A 569 -7.79 33.33 2.09
CA LEU A 569 -8.52 33.83 3.27
C LEU A 569 -8.75 35.35 3.29
N ASN A 570 -7.90 36.13 2.63
CA ASN A 570 -8.05 37.58 2.54
C ASN A 570 -8.89 37.99 1.34
N ASN A 571 -8.69 37.33 0.19
CA ASN A 571 -9.32 37.74 -1.07
C ASN A 571 -10.71 37.13 -1.28
N ASP A 572 -10.92 35.88 -0.84
CA ASP A 572 -12.18 35.17 -1.07
C ASP A 572 -13.22 35.38 0.03
N ILE A 573 -12.80 35.88 1.20
CA ILE A 573 -13.70 36.09 2.36
C ILE A 573 -13.63 37.55 2.81
N PRO A 574 -14.54 38.42 2.30
CA PRO A 574 -14.58 39.81 2.71
C PRO A 574 -14.71 40.00 4.22
N ASN A 575 -14.25 41.15 4.73
CA ASN A 575 -14.33 41.45 6.16
C ASN A 575 -15.78 41.44 6.69
N GLY A 576 -15.98 40.76 7.81
CA GLY A 576 -17.28 40.57 8.45
C GLY A 576 -18.23 39.65 7.68
N THR A 577 -17.70 38.70 6.89
CA THR A 577 -18.49 37.74 6.12
C THR A 577 -18.06 36.30 6.40
N GLN A 578 -18.83 35.35 5.88
CA GLN A 578 -18.58 33.93 5.96
C GLN A 578 -18.49 33.32 4.55
N LEU A 579 -17.70 32.28 4.39
CA LEU A 579 -17.60 31.50 3.15
C LEU A 579 -17.94 30.05 3.46
N ARG A 580 -18.85 29.45 2.69
CA ARG A 580 -19.16 28.02 2.77
C ARG A 580 -18.67 27.27 1.52
N ARG A 581 -17.91 26.21 1.76
CA ARG A 581 -17.35 25.31 0.75
C ARG A 581 -17.93 23.90 0.93
N ASN A 582 -18.35 23.30 -0.17
CA ASN A 582 -18.67 21.88 -0.25
C ASN A 582 -17.88 21.28 -1.42
N PRO A 583 -16.68 20.73 -1.17
CA PRO A 583 -15.81 20.19 -2.21
C PRO A 583 -16.24 18.84 -2.79
N GLY A 584 -17.44 18.32 -2.45
CA GLY A 584 -17.92 17.04 -2.99
C GLY A 584 -17.02 15.84 -2.67
N GLY A 585 -16.35 15.86 -1.51
CA GLY A 585 -15.43 14.81 -1.07
C GLY A 585 -13.94 15.09 -1.31
N ALA A 586 -13.57 16.11 -2.07
CA ALA A 586 -12.17 16.55 -2.18
C ALA A 586 -11.72 17.38 -0.95
N SER A 587 -10.42 17.54 -0.75
CA SER A 587 -9.88 18.45 0.27
C SER A 587 -9.74 19.88 -0.27
N VAL A 588 -10.06 20.89 0.55
CA VAL A 588 -9.88 22.31 0.25
C VAL A 588 -8.50 22.75 0.73
N LYS A 589 -7.69 23.35 -0.15
CA LYS A 589 -6.43 23.98 0.25
C LYS A 589 -6.70 25.40 0.71
N VAL A 590 -6.07 25.81 1.81
CA VAL A 590 -6.21 27.17 2.36
C VAL A 590 -4.86 27.87 2.35
N LYS A 591 -4.84 29.08 1.80
CA LYS A 591 -3.72 30.02 1.85
C LYS A 591 -4.19 31.37 2.40
N PRO A 592 -3.32 32.13 3.08
CA PRO A 592 -3.74 33.38 3.71
C PRO A 592 -3.87 34.56 2.74
N GLY A 593 -3.17 34.54 1.58
CA GLY A 593 -3.11 35.67 0.64
C GLY A 593 -2.34 36.90 1.13
N GLY A 594 -1.72 36.83 2.32
CA GLY A 594 -1.06 37.93 3.02
C GLY A 594 -1.30 37.83 4.53
N LEU A 595 -1.01 38.89 5.29
CA LEU A 595 -1.42 38.94 6.70
C LEU A 595 -2.95 39.08 6.79
N ILE A 596 -3.59 38.32 7.67
CA ILE A 596 -5.02 38.36 7.91
C ILE A 596 -5.37 39.67 8.63
N SER A 597 -6.15 40.51 7.98
CA SER A 597 -6.60 41.81 8.52
C SER A 597 -8.12 41.89 8.73
N ASN A 598 -8.83 40.89 8.24
CA ASN A 598 -10.28 40.76 8.27
C ASN A 598 -10.77 39.92 9.47
N ARG A 599 -12.08 40.02 9.71
CA ARG A 599 -12.86 39.10 10.53
C ARG A 599 -13.66 38.20 9.62
N SER A 600 -13.36 36.92 9.61
CA SER A 600 -13.93 35.99 8.64
C SER A 600 -14.11 34.59 9.22
N THR A 601 -15.11 33.88 8.71
CA THR A 601 -15.32 32.46 9.03
C THR A 601 -15.40 31.65 7.75
N LEU A 602 -14.58 30.60 7.65
CA LEU A 602 -14.61 29.60 6.59
C LEU A 602 -15.29 28.32 7.10
N PHE A 603 -16.36 27.91 6.45
CA PHE A 603 -17.02 26.61 6.65
C PHE A 603 -16.67 25.66 5.52
N VAL A 604 -16.17 24.46 5.83
CA VAL A 604 -15.85 23.42 4.84
C VAL A 604 -16.55 22.11 5.17
N ASP A 605 -17.42 21.63 4.26
CA ASP A 605 -18.05 20.30 4.34
C ASP A 605 -17.17 19.25 3.65
N GLY A 606 -16.06 18.90 4.30
CA GLY A 606 -14.98 18.11 3.70
C GLY A 606 -13.71 18.27 4.51
N ASP A 607 -12.57 17.97 3.91
CA ASP A 607 -11.27 18.13 4.57
C ASP A 607 -10.61 19.47 4.18
N VAL A 608 -9.76 19.99 5.04
CA VAL A 608 -8.94 21.19 4.81
C VAL A 608 -7.47 20.85 4.88
N ILE A 609 -6.68 21.43 3.98
CA ILE A 609 -5.21 21.38 3.99
C ILE A 609 -4.68 22.81 4.11
N ILE A 610 -4.04 23.12 5.23
CA ILE A 610 -3.34 24.39 5.45
C ILE A 610 -1.91 24.23 4.96
N THR A 611 -1.57 24.92 3.87
CA THR A 611 -0.25 24.80 3.23
C THR A 611 0.71 25.89 3.62
N ASP A 612 0.25 26.99 4.19
CA ASP A 612 1.07 28.17 4.45
C ASP A 612 0.74 28.75 5.82
N ASN A 613 1.65 29.57 6.37
CA ASN A 613 1.39 30.28 7.62
C ASN A 613 0.11 31.10 7.54
N ILE A 614 -0.65 31.14 8.62
CA ILE A 614 -1.78 32.04 8.77
C ILE A 614 -1.42 32.99 9.90
N GLU A 615 -1.17 34.26 9.56
CA GLU A 615 -0.66 35.26 10.50
C GLU A 615 -1.56 36.48 10.48
N TYR A 616 -1.90 37.00 11.66
CA TYR A 616 -2.66 38.24 11.77
C TYR A 616 -1.77 39.45 11.46
N SER A 617 -2.38 40.45 10.85
CA SER A 617 -1.83 41.81 10.79
C SER A 617 -1.56 42.32 12.22
N THR A 618 -0.55 43.15 12.40
CA THR A 618 -0.19 43.74 13.70
C THR A 618 -0.54 45.23 13.76
N GLY A 619 -0.58 45.82 14.96
CA GLY A 619 -0.77 47.27 15.14
C GLY A 619 -2.23 47.74 14.98
N TRP A 620 -3.14 47.20 15.78
CA TRP A 620 -4.57 47.52 15.68
C TRP A 620 -4.93 48.83 16.40
N GLY A 621 -5.39 49.83 15.65
CA GLY A 621 -5.77 51.13 16.20
C GLY A 621 -7.09 51.15 16.99
N SER A 622 -7.90 50.08 16.91
CA SER A 622 -9.18 49.96 17.64
C SER A 622 -9.59 48.51 17.85
N LEU A 623 -10.56 48.28 18.76
CA LEU A 623 -11.16 46.97 18.96
C LEU A 623 -11.83 46.40 17.71
N ASN A 624 -12.25 47.21 16.72
CA ASN A 624 -12.92 46.72 15.51
C ASN A 624 -11.94 46.32 14.40
N THR A 625 -10.68 46.73 14.52
CA THR A 625 -9.61 46.42 13.57
C THR A 625 -8.79 45.19 13.97
N ILE A 626 -9.11 44.57 15.12
CA ILE A 626 -8.48 43.31 15.55
C ILE A 626 -8.99 42.18 14.64
N PRO A 627 -8.12 41.50 13.87
CA PRO A 627 -8.49 40.40 12.98
C PRO A 627 -9.02 39.21 13.77
N TYR A 628 -9.86 38.41 13.12
CA TYR A 628 -10.33 37.17 13.70
C TYR A 628 -10.72 36.18 12.60
N LEU A 629 -9.98 35.07 12.51
CA LEU A 629 -10.27 33.98 11.61
C LEU A 629 -10.83 32.77 12.36
N SER A 630 -11.93 32.23 11.85
CA SER A 630 -12.42 30.89 12.19
C SER A 630 -12.40 29.98 10.97
N ILE A 631 -11.82 28.79 11.09
CA ILE A 631 -11.95 27.71 10.11
C ILE A 631 -12.69 26.55 10.75
N ILE A 632 -13.87 26.22 10.22
CA ILE A 632 -14.79 25.24 10.78
C ILE A 632 -15.03 24.16 9.72
N VAL A 633 -14.66 22.93 10.05
CA VAL A 633 -14.54 21.85 9.10
C VAL A 633 -15.36 20.66 9.59
N ARG A 634 -16.27 20.18 8.74
CA ARG A 634 -16.94 18.90 8.94
C ARG A 634 -16.14 17.80 8.22
N GLY A 635 -15.09 17.36 8.88
CA GLY A 635 -14.02 16.53 8.30
C GLY A 635 -12.71 16.75 9.05
N ASN A 636 -11.59 16.63 8.36
CA ASN A 636 -10.26 16.76 8.96
C ASN A 636 -9.55 18.05 8.56
N ILE A 637 -8.65 18.53 9.42
CA ILE A 637 -7.70 19.60 9.10
C ILE A 637 -6.29 19.00 9.08
N TYR A 638 -5.60 19.17 7.97
CA TYR A 638 -4.20 18.78 7.76
C TYR A 638 -3.33 20.02 7.71
N VAL A 639 -2.38 20.16 8.64
CA VAL A 639 -1.44 21.26 8.67
C VAL A 639 -0.11 20.79 8.08
N GLY A 640 0.31 21.40 6.96
CA GLY A 640 1.54 21.06 6.26
C GLY A 640 2.80 21.22 7.13
N ASP A 641 3.86 20.51 6.75
CA ASP A 641 5.18 20.55 7.39
C ASP A 641 5.80 21.97 7.41
N ASN A 642 5.59 22.73 6.34
CA ASN A 642 6.11 24.08 6.15
C ASN A 642 5.37 25.19 6.91
N VAL A 643 4.22 24.89 7.54
CA VAL A 643 3.45 25.85 8.34
C VAL A 643 4.14 26.04 9.69
N LYS A 644 4.50 27.25 10.08
CA LYS A 644 5.16 27.57 11.36
C LYS A 644 4.27 28.35 12.31
N GLN A 645 3.25 29.01 11.77
CA GLN A 645 2.30 29.80 12.56
C GLN A 645 0.87 29.69 12.02
N MET A 646 -0.08 29.61 12.94
CA MET A 646 -1.52 29.60 12.68
C MET A 646 -2.24 30.49 13.68
N ASP A 647 -2.73 31.64 13.23
CA ASP A 647 -3.49 32.56 14.05
C ASP A 647 -4.99 32.32 13.82
N GLY A 648 -5.76 32.16 14.89
CA GLY A 648 -7.22 31.98 14.83
C GLY A 648 -7.79 30.72 15.49
N LEU A 649 -9.07 30.46 15.19
CA LEU A 649 -9.85 29.33 15.70
C LEU A 649 -9.95 28.24 14.64
N TYR A 650 -9.51 27.03 14.96
CA TYR A 650 -9.57 25.89 14.05
C TYR A 650 -10.43 24.77 14.65
N ILE A 651 -11.52 24.42 13.97
CA ILE A 651 -12.49 23.44 14.44
C ILE A 651 -12.61 22.32 13.42
N ALA A 652 -12.32 21.08 13.83
CA ALA A 652 -12.55 19.87 13.05
C ALA A 652 -13.59 18.99 13.74
N GLN A 653 -14.84 19.07 13.30
CA GLN A 653 -15.93 18.26 13.84
C GLN A 653 -16.19 17.03 12.97
N PRO A 654 -16.70 15.93 13.57
CA PRO A 654 -17.04 14.72 12.85
C PRO A 654 -18.02 14.94 11.69
N ARG A 655 -17.90 14.12 10.64
CA ARG A 655 -18.81 14.10 9.49
C ARG A 655 -19.68 12.87 9.55
N TYR A 656 -20.94 13.02 9.17
CA TYR A 656 -21.88 11.91 9.01
C TYR A 656 -22.23 11.73 7.54
N ASP A 657 -22.48 10.50 7.13
CA ASP A 657 -23.02 10.21 5.80
C ASP A 657 -24.52 10.58 5.72
N SER A 658 -25.12 10.37 4.55
CA SER A 658 -26.54 10.66 4.32
C SER A 658 -27.50 9.83 5.19
N THR A 659 -27.02 8.77 5.82
CA THR A 659 -27.79 7.93 6.74
C THR A 659 -27.68 8.38 8.20
N GLY A 660 -26.85 9.40 8.47
CA GLY A 660 -26.55 9.84 9.83
C GLY A 660 -25.53 8.96 10.55
N THR A 661 -24.80 8.11 9.80
CA THR A 661 -23.72 7.28 10.33
C THR A 661 -22.42 8.06 10.35
N LEU A 662 -21.68 7.97 11.45
CA LEU A 662 -20.38 8.63 11.60
C LEU A 662 -19.40 8.08 10.56
N ILE A 663 -18.77 8.98 9.80
CA ILE A 663 -17.68 8.63 8.89
C ILE A 663 -16.42 8.44 9.73
N ALA A 664 -15.88 7.23 9.68
CA ALA A 664 -14.64 6.87 10.35
C ALA A 664 -13.50 7.83 9.99
N ASP A 665 -12.62 8.07 10.95
CA ASP A 665 -11.46 8.96 10.80
C ASP A 665 -11.77 10.41 10.39
N SER A 666 -12.97 10.93 10.71
CA SER A 666 -13.32 12.36 10.56
C SER A 666 -13.22 13.16 11.88
N GLY A 667 -13.24 14.48 11.79
CA GLY A 667 -13.19 15.38 12.96
C GLY A 667 -11.80 15.50 13.59
N ARG A 668 -10.73 15.35 12.83
CA ARG A 668 -9.35 15.31 13.37
C ARG A 668 -8.50 16.46 12.86
N ILE A 669 -7.63 16.97 13.72
CA ILE A 669 -6.56 17.90 13.34
C ILE A 669 -5.24 17.14 13.37
N TYR A 670 -4.54 17.13 12.25
CA TYR A 670 -3.21 16.53 12.09
C TYR A 670 -2.21 17.64 11.82
N THR A 671 -1.14 17.70 12.62
CA THR A 671 -0.01 18.58 12.30
C THR A 671 1.08 17.82 11.56
N CYS A 672 1.87 18.53 10.76
CA CYS A 672 2.87 17.98 9.87
C CYS A 672 2.33 16.87 8.92
N ARG A 673 1.18 17.12 8.30
CA ARG A 673 0.53 16.18 7.38
C ARG A 673 -0.09 16.94 6.21
N LYS A 674 0.01 16.37 5.00
CA LYS A 674 -0.52 16.98 3.75
C LYS A 674 -1.79 16.30 3.21
N SER A 675 -2.19 15.15 3.76
CA SER A 675 -3.42 14.44 3.37
C SER A 675 -3.77 13.28 4.33
N ALA A 676 -4.96 12.70 4.16
CA ALA A 676 -5.42 11.49 4.86
C ALA A 676 -4.51 10.26 4.64
N ASN A 677 -3.74 10.23 3.55
CA ASN A 677 -2.89 9.11 3.15
C ASN A 677 -1.41 9.28 3.52
N GLY A 678 -1.05 10.34 4.25
CA GLY A 678 0.32 10.50 4.74
C GLY A 678 0.67 9.39 5.73
N ASN A 679 1.77 8.67 5.50
CA ASN A 679 2.22 7.57 6.35
C ASN A 679 2.29 7.96 7.85
N PRO A 680 2.08 7.01 8.78
CA PRO A 680 2.51 7.18 10.17
C PRO A 680 3.99 7.58 10.23
N ILE A 681 4.40 8.24 11.31
CA ILE A 681 5.75 8.82 11.48
C ILE A 681 6.82 7.77 11.12
N THR A 682 7.44 7.93 9.95
CA THR A 682 8.66 7.21 9.54
C THR A 682 9.87 8.08 9.87
N LEU A 683 11.09 7.54 9.82
CA LEU A 683 12.32 8.34 10.00
C LEU A 683 12.36 9.58 9.11
N ASP A 684 11.92 9.45 7.85
CA ASP A 684 11.79 10.57 6.90
C ASP A 684 10.81 11.67 7.37
N VAL A 685 9.85 11.33 8.23
CA VAL A 685 8.89 12.29 8.81
C VAL A 685 9.57 13.10 9.93
N VAL A 686 10.52 12.53 10.67
CA VAL A 686 11.24 13.25 11.74
C VAL A 686 12.00 14.46 11.17
N ASP A 687 12.66 14.30 10.02
CA ASP A 687 13.40 15.41 9.39
C ASP A 687 12.49 16.45 8.73
N LYS A 688 11.35 16.02 8.17
CA LYS A 688 10.38 16.92 7.54
C LYS A 688 9.57 17.71 8.57
N CYS A 689 9.36 17.15 9.75
CA CYS A 689 8.51 17.73 10.80
C CYS A 689 9.26 18.47 11.91
N LYS A 690 10.54 18.78 11.70
CA LYS A 690 11.43 19.37 12.70
C LYS A 690 11.19 20.86 13.00
N ASP A 691 10.28 21.51 12.28
CA ASP A 691 9.96 22.93 12.46
C ASP A 691 8.82 23.10 13.46
N LYS A 692 8.91 24.09 14.36
CA LYS A 692 7.89 24.36 15.39
C LYS A 692 6.62 24.91 14.75
N LEU A 693 5.45 24.50 15.25
CA LEU A 693 4.19 25.20 14.98
C LEU A 693 3.76 26.01 16.20
N THR A 694 3.42 27.27 15.94
CA THR A 694 2.82 28.17 16.91
C THR A 694 1.40 28.50 16.50
N VAL A 695 0.42 28.03 17.27
CA VAL A 695 -0.99 28.37 17.12
C VAL A 695 -1.31 29.54 18.03
N ARG A 696 -1.56 30.74 17.49
CA ARG A 696 -2.05 31.88 18.27
C ARG A 696 -3.58 31.92 18.24
N GLY A 697 -4.17 31.11 19.10
CA GLY A 697 -5.61 30.92 19.15
C GLY A 697 -5.94 29.56 19.75
N ALA A 698 -6.89 28.86 19.14
CA ALA A 698 -7.44 27.63 19.71
C ALA A 698 -7.70 26.55 18.67
N LEU A 699 -7.61 25.30 19.13
CA LEU A 699 -7.92 24.09 18.37
C LEU A 699 -9.06 23.36 19.05
N ILE A 700 -10.08 22.95 18.28
CA ILE A 700 -11.21 22.15 18.78
C ILE A 700 -11.43 20.99 17.80
N ALA A 701 -11.37 19.76 18.27
CA ALA A 701 -11.53 18.60 17.40
C ALA A 701 -12.01 17.37 18.16
N GLN A 702 -12.47 16.34 17.43
CA GLN A 702 -12.68 15.01 17.99
C GLN A 702 -11.35 14.40 18.44
N ARG A 703 -10.28 14.67 17.68
CA ARG A 703 -8.91 14.30 18.04
C ARG A 703 -7.90 15.28 17.45
N ILE A 704 -6.93 15.68 18.26
CA ILE A 704 -5.76 16.44 17.81
C ILE A 704 -4.56 15.48 17.83
N VAL A 705 -3.85 15.39 16.71
CA VAL A 705 -2.65 14.55 16.54
C VAL A 705 -1.49 15.48 16.22
N LEU A 706 -0.65 15.69 17.22
CA LEU A 706 0.52 16.56 17.16
C LEU A 706 1.73 15.72 16.72
N GLN A 707 2.30 16.03 15.55
CA GLN A 707 3.34 15.18 14.92
C GLN A 707 4.66 15.92 14.64
N ARG A 708 4.80 17.18 15.06
CA ARG A 708 6.06 17.91 14.93
C ARG A 708 7.13 17.40 15.87
N THR A 709 8.37 17.49 15.46
CA THR A 709 9.56 16.90 16.11
C THR A 709 10.61 17.96 16.47
N THR A 710 10.19 19.22 16.61
CA THR A 710 11.10 20.29 17.09
C THR A 710 11.36 20.13 18.58
N GLY A 711 12.64 20.17 18.95
CA GLY A 711 13.07 19.87 20.31
C GLY A 711 12.70 18.46 20.75
N THR A 712 13.14 18.10 21.95
CA THR A 712 12.88 16.78 22.54
C THR A 712 12.58 16.91 24.01
N LEU A 713 11.96 15.87 24.58
CA LEU A 713 11.72 15.81 26.01
C LEU A 713 13.00 16.01 26.84
N LYS A 714 14.18 15.66 26.30
CA LYS A 714 15.49 15.84 26.92
C LYS A 714 15.79 17.31 27.22
N ASP A 715 15.50 18.16 26.23
CA ASP A 715 15.80 19.59 26.23
C ASP A 715 14.70 20.41 26.91
N ALA A 716 13.61 19.76 27.31
CA ALA A 716 12.50 20.44 27.93
C ALA A 716 12.89 21.07 29.28
N ALA A 717 12.68 22.39 29.38
CA ALA A 717 12.97 23.15 30.59
C ALA A 717 11.78 23.10 31.57
N LEU A 718 12.08 23.26 32.86
CA LEU A 718 11.04 23.51 33.86
C LEU A 718 10.52 24.94 33.68
N THR A 719 9.22 25.17 33.92
CA THR A 719 8.59 26.50 33.76
C THR A 719 8.89 27.12 32.40
N GLU A 720 8.90 26.29 31.37
CA GLU A 720 9.28 26.70 30.03
C GLU A 720 8.31 27.75 29.49
N GLY A 721 8.84 28.94 29.22
CA GLY A 721 8.06 30.08 28.76
C GLY A 721 7.61 29.94 27.31
N LYS A 722 6.56 30.71 26.99
CA LYS A 722 6.11 30.93 25.61
C LYS A 722 7.29 31.34 24.73
N GLY A 723 7.39 30.76 23.53
CA GLY A 723 8.45 31.06 22.57
C GLY A 723 9.70 30.20 22.72
N SER A 724 9.75 29.24 23.65
CA SER A 724 10.86 28.28 23.71
C SER A 724 11.06 27.56 22.37
N ALA A 725 12.33 27.38 22.00
CA ALA A 725 12.73 26.65 20.80
C ALA A 725 12.62 25.12 20.96
N ASN A 726 12.46 24.63 22.19
CA ASN A 726 12.43 23.19 22.49
C ASN A 726 11.01 22.60 22.37
N VAL A 727 9.99 23.45 22.29
CA VAL A 727 8.58 23.05 22.17
C VAL A 727 8.26 22.75 20.71
N ALA A 728 7.77 21.55 20.41
CA ALA A 728 7.38 21.16 19.05
C ALA A 728 6.12 21.90 18.56
N GLU A 729 5.17 22.06 19.47
CA GLU A 729 3.83 22.57 19.20
C GLU A 729 3.43 23.52 20.35
N GLU A 730 3.24 24.80 20.03
CA GLU A 730 2.81 25.80 20.99
C GLU A 730 1.39 26.22 20.64
N VAL A 731 0.44 26.06 21.57
CA VAL A 731 -0.89 26.65 21.47
C VAL A 731 -0.97 27.79 22.46
N ASN A 732 -1.10 29.01 21.98
CA ASN A 732 -1.10 30.20 22.81
C ASN A 732 -2.38 31.00 22.61
N TYR A 733 -3.23 31.02 23.63
CA TYR A 733 -4.45 31.83 23.69
C TYR A 733 -4.06 33.30 23.87
N THR A 734 -4.08 34.06 22.77
CA THR A 734 -3.69 35.46 22.76
C THR A 734 -4.85 36.41 23.07
N PRO A 735 -4.59 37.64 23.56
CA PRO A 735 -5.64 38.63 23.80
C PRO A 735 -6.51 38.93 22.58
N GLU A 736 -5.92 38.99 21.37
CA GLU A 736 -6.66 39.19 20.13
C GLU A 736 -7.68 38.09 19.86
N PHE A 737 -7.44 36.86 20.32
CA PHE A 737 -8.42 35.78 20.25
C PHE A 737 -9.64 36.04 21.15
N PHE A 738 -9.46 36.67 22.32
CA PHE A 738 -10.59 37.03 23.18
C PHE A 738 -11.33 38.27 22.68
N LEU A 739 -10.61 39.23 22.10
CA LEU A 739 -11.15 40.53 21.71
C LEU A 739 -11.70 40.58 20.27
N GLY A 740 -11.23 39.70 19.38
CA GLY A 740 -11.49 39.77 17.94
C GLY A 740 -12.92 39.48 17.50
N LYS A 741 -13.80 39.02 18.41
CA LYS A 741 -15.21 38.63 18.20
C LYS A 741 -15.42 37.74 16.96
N PRO A 742 -15.55 36.42 17.12
CA PRO A 742 -15.85 35.54 16.00
C PRO A 742 -17.15 35.93 15.29
N VAL A 743 -17.24 35.62 14.00
CA VAL A 743 -18.48 35.70 13.23
C VAL A 743 -19.34 34.46 13.55
N PHE A 744 -19.69 34.27 14.82
CA PHE A 744 -20.61 33.24 15.33
C PHE A 744 -21.99 33.85 15.61
N LYS A 745 -23.01 32.98 15.64
CA LYS A 745 -24.34 33.39 16.06
C LYS A 745 -24.27 33.86 17.51
N THR A 746 -24.48 35.15 17.73
CA THR A 746 -24.54 35.69 19.09
C THR A 746 -25.80 35.16 19.77
N LYS A 747 -25.68 34.33 20.81
CA LYS A 747 -26.84 34.03 21.65
C LYS A 747 -27.24 35.30 22.42
N ALA A 748 -28.51 35.66 22.32
CA ALA A 748 -29.03 36.82 23.05
C ALA A 748 -28.91 36.56 24.56
N ASN A 749 -28.18 37.43 25.26
CA ASN A 749 -28.20 37.62 26.71
C ASN A 749 -27.72 36.43 27.59
N LYS A 750 -26.96 35.47 27.07
CA LYS A 750 -26.36 34.42 27.91
C LYS A 750 -24.89 34.23 27.54
N PRO A 751 -23.95 34.22 28.51
CA PRO A 751 -22.63 33.68 28.24
C PRO A 751 -22.79 32.24 27.75
N ASP A 752 -22.21 31.91 26.59
CA ASP A 752 -22.38 30.60 25.94
C ASP A 752 -21.91 29.43 26.83
N SER A 753 -20.91 29.69 27.68
CA SER A 753 -20.59 28.90 28.85
C SER A 753 -19.65 29.69 29.76
N ILE A 754 -19.93 29.76 31.04
CA ILE A 754 -18.90 30.03 32.05
C ILE A 754 -18.41 28.66 32.50
N LYS A 755 -17.26 28.21 32.00
CA LYS A 755 -16.55 27.12 32.66
C LYS A 755 -15.94 27.71 33.93
N SER A 756 -16.73 27.72 35.01
CA SER A 756 -16.21 28.06 36.33
C SER A 756 -15.27 26.95 36.72
N LEU A 757 -13.96 27.18 36.61
CA LEU A 757 -13.02 26.41 37.39
C LEU A 757 -13.33 26.65 38.88
N PRO A 758 -13.03 25.68 39.77
CA PRO A 758 -12.89 26.01 41.18
C PRO A 758 -11.97 27.23 41.30
N PRO A 759 -12.20 28.15 42.26
CA PRO A 759 -11.31 29.28 42.46
C PRO A 759 -9.87 28.76 42.52
N THR A 760 -9.00 29.36 41.69
CA THR A 760 -7.56 29.10 41.69
C THR A 760 -7.06 29.24 43.13
N LEU A 761 -6.60 28.13 43.73
CA LEU A 761 -6.00 28.09 45.07
C LEU A 761 -4.51 28.44 45.03
#